data_AF-A0A5N5LPY3-F1
#
_entry.id   AF-A0A5N5LPY3-F1
#
_cell.length_a   1.000
_cell.length_b   1.000
_cell.length_c   1.000
_cell.angle_alpha   90.00
_cell.angle_beta   90.00
_cell.angle_gamma   90.00
#
_symmetry.space_group_name_H-M   'P 1'
#
loop_
_entity.id
_entity.type
_entity.pdbx_description
1 polymer ?
#
loop_
_entity_poly.entity_id
_entity_poly.type
_entity_poly.pdbx_seq_one_letter_code
_entity_poly.pdbx_strand_id
1 'polypeptide(L)'
;MDHSLLSILSLLFSLLVYSCTCSSLEDQQRDRITSLPGQPVNVEFNQYSGYVTANQQAGRALFYWLVEAPTSRSPESRPLVLWLNGGPGCSSVAYGAAEEIGPFRIRPDGKTLYFNPYAWNKSGVGFSYSNTSSDLYTTGDQRTAEDAYTFLVNWFERFPQYKYRDFYIAGESYAGHYVPQLSQIVYQKNKGIKNPVINFKGFLVGNAVTDDYHDYVGTFEYWWTHGLISDSTYQTLRVTCDFESSTHPSVECFKALRLAELEQGNIDPYSIFTQPCNNTAALRHNLRGHYFLKDSTTPWMSRAYDPCTERYSKVYFNHPEVQKALHANVTGIPYPWQTCSDIVGDYWADSPLSMLPIYKELIAAGLRIWVYRFAYSSGDTDAVVPVTATRYSIDALKLPTIINWYPWYDNGKVGGWSQVYKGLSFVTVTGAGHESRIPGGKKGQRALVAGDAYRFLINWLERCPQYKHRPFYIAGESYAGHYIPELSQIIARRNNGVKNPVINFIGFLLGNPLIDDYHDNIGTYEFWWSHGLISDSTYEDLKKFCPNNTFLLPRNECHGALERAYSEFGDINPHSIYSLPCNKTSNLRHNLKHSLPTRIPHPWVPCSSIVRSNWSDSPKSMLPIFKELIAAGIRTWVFSGDADAILPLTATRYSINALQLETSISWHAWYDDHQQVGGWSQVYKGLTYVTVKGAGHEVPLSQPRLALILFTQFLNNEPMPALQS
;
A
#
# COMPACT_ATOMS: atom_id res chain seq x y z
N MET A 1 43.97 4.86 65.30
CA MET A 1 43.25 3.59 65.08
C MET A 1 42.66 3.55 63.65
N ASP A 2 43.30 4.19 62.68
CA ASP A 2 42.59 4.69 61.50
C ASP A 2 42.75 3.82 60.23
N HIS A 3 43.80 3.01 60.14
CA HIS A 3 44.04 2.14 58.97
C HIS A 3 43.04 0.98 58.84
N SER A 4 42.45 0.51 59.95
CA SER A 4 41.43 -0.54 59.90
C SER A 4 40.08 -0.03 59.37
N LEU A 5 39.70 1.21 59.72
CA LEU A 5 38.44 1.81 59.26
C LEU A 5 38.43 2.07 57.75
N LEU A 6 39.52 2.61 57.20
CA LEU A 6 39.70 2.79 55.76
C LEU A 6 39.69 1.45 54.99
N SER A 7 40.35 0.43 55.54
CA SER A 7 40.35 -0.93 54.95
C SER A 7 38.93 -1.53 54.92
N ILE A 8 38.18 -1.43 56.02
CA ILE A 8 36.80 -1.93 56.12
C ILE A 8 35.85 -1.16 55.19
N LEU A 9 35.97 0.16 55.09
CA LEU A 9 35.19 0.98 54.16
C LEU A 9 35.47 0.61 52.70
N SER A 10 36.73 0.38 52.32
CA SER A 10 37.09 -0.05 50.96
C SER A 10 36.64 -1.48 50.63
N LEU A 11 36.65 -2.40 51.59
CA LEU A 11 36.05 -3.74 51.45
C LEU A 11 34.53 -3.68 51.32
N LEU A 12 33.84 -2.85 52.12
CA LEU A 12 32.40 -2.63 52.01
C LEU A 12 32.01 -2.00 50.67
N PHE A 13 32.77 -1.02 50.19
CA PHE A 13 32.54 -0.42 48.86
C PHE A 13 32.78 -1.44 47.73
N SER A 14 33.80 -2.29 47.86
CA SER A 14 34.08 -3.36 46.91
C SER A 14 32.97 -4.43 46.90
N LEU A 15 32.46 -4.83 48.08
CA LEU A 15 31.34 -5.75 48.22
C LEU A 15 30.02 -5.18 47.68
N LEU A 16 29.75 -3.89 47.91
CA LEU A 16 28.59 -3.19 47.35
C LEU A 16 28.64 -3.15 45.82
N VAL A 17 29.80 -2.81 45.23
CA VAL A 17 29.98 -2.83 43.77
C VAL A 17 29.83 -4.24 43.19
N TYR A 18 30.42 -5.26 43.83
CA TYR A 18 30.25 -6.66 43.40
C TYR A 18 28.79 -7.14 43.50
N SER A 19 28.06 -6.75 44.54
CA SER A 19 26.66 -7.17 44.74
C SER A 19 25.71 -6.64 43.66
N CYS A 20 25.91 -5.43 43.14
CA CYS A 20 25.12 -4.89 42.03
C CYS A 20 25.43 -5.55 40.68
N THR A 21 26.67 -6.00 40.44
CA THR A 21 27.01 -6.68 39.18
C THR A 21 26.54 -8.13 39.13
N CYS A 22 26.40 -8.80 40.28
CA CYS A 22 26.08 -10.24 40.33
C CYS A 22 24.61 -10.53 39.99
N SER A 23 23.66 -9.70 40.43
CA SER A 23 22.22 -9.91 40.20
C SER A 23 21.82 -9.78 38.73
N SER A 24 22.42 -8.84 37.98
CA SER A 24 22.06 -8.62 36.57
C SER A 24 22.37 -9.82 35.67
N LEU A 25 23.48 -10.54 35.92
CA LEU A 25 23.84 -11.73 35.14
C LEU A 25 22.88 -12.91 35.40
N GLU A 26 22.47 -13.11 36.65
CA GLU A 26 21.50 -14.15 37.01
C GLU A 26 20.13 -13.85 36.39
N ASP A 27 19.68 -12.60 36.46
CA ASP A 27 18.43 -12.14 35.83
C ASP A 27 18.43 -12.38 34.31
N GLN A 28 19.51 -12.01 33.60
CA GLN A 28 19.66 -12.30 32.17
C GLN A 28 19.63 -13.80 31.87
N GLN A 29 20.26 -14.63 32.69
CA GLN A 29 20.31 -16.07 32.47
C GLN A 29 18.98 -16.77 32.81
N ARG A 30 18.12 -16.16 33.65
CA ARG A 30 16.72 -16.60 33.84
C ARG A 30 15.83 -16.24 32.64
N ASP A 31 16.05 -15.08 32.03
CA ASP A 31 15.28 -14.67 30.84
C ASP A 31 15.75 -15.37 29.54
N ARG A 32 16.87 -16.13 29.54
CA ARG A 32 17.47 -16.72 28.33
C ARG A 32 16.66 -17.87 27.73
N ILE A 33 16.18 -17.70 26.49
CA ILE A 33 15.50 -18.75 25.72
C ILE A 33 16.56 -19.72 25.16
N THR A 34 16.45 -21.01 25.49
CA THR A 34 17.34 -22.06 24.95
C THR A 34 16.89 -22.57 23.58
N SER A 35 15.59 -22.81 23.42
CA SER A 35 14.97 -23.21 22.15
C SER A 35 13.48 -22.93 22.18
N LEU A 36 12.93 -22.37 21.10
CA LEU A 36 11.49 -22.32 20.87
C LEU A 36 10.99 -23.65 20.25
N PRO A 37 9.75 -24.10 20.58
CA PRO A 37 9.14 -25.25 19.91
C PRO A 37 9.05 -25.04 18.40
N GLY A 38 9.47 -26.05 17.63
CA GLY A 38 9.44 -25.98 16.17
C GLY A 38 10.46 -25.03 15.53
N GLN A 39 11.43 -24.47 16.28
CA GLN A 39 12.50 -23.66 15.71
C GLN A 39 13.46 -24.48 14.82
N PRO A 40 14.05 -23.89 13.76
CA PRO A 40 15.14 -24.52 13.01
C PRO A 40 16.35 -24.84 13.90
N VAL A 41 17.07 -25.91 13.58
CA VAL A 41 18.36 -26.22 14.21
C VAL A 41 19.44 -25.21 13.81
N ASN A 42 20.46 -25.04 14.66
CA ASN A 42 21.62 -24.15 14.46
C ASN A 42 21.28 -22.65 14.42
N VAL A 43 20.67 -22.14 15.50
CA VAL A 43 20.47 -20.71 15.73
C VAL A 43 21.78 -20.06 16.21
N GLU A 44 22.38 -19.17 15.41
CA GLU A 44 23.69 -18.54 15.69
C GLU A 44 23.64 -17.23 16.50
N PHE A 45 22.56 -16.99 17.25
CA PHE A 45 22.34 -15.81 18.10
C PHE A 45 21.71 -16.20 19.44
N ASN A 46 21.93 -15.40 20.49
CA ASN A 46 21.17 -15.55 21.72
C ASN A 46 19.81 -14.82 21.62
N GLN A 47 18.84 -15.31 22.39
CA GLN A 47 17.53 -14.71 22.55
C GLN A 47 17.12 -14.77 24.03
N TYR A 48 16.44 -13.73 24.48
CA TYR A 48 16.02 -13.54 25.87
C TYR A 48 14.61 -12.98 25.89
N SER A 49 13.77 -13.49 26.78
CA SER A 49 12.43 -12.97 27.01
C SER A 49 12.00 -13.15 28.45
N GLY A 50 11.16 -12.22 28.89
CA GLY A 50 10.69 -12.15 30.27
C GLY A 50 10.06 -10.80 30.54
N TYR A 51 9.87 -10.50 31.83
CA TYR A 51 9.13 -9.33 32.29
C TYR A 51 10.04 -8.32 32.98
N VAL A 52 9.80 -7.04 32.70
CA VAL A 52 10.39 -5.90 33.42
C VAL A 52 9.25 -5.05 33.98
N THR A 53 9.25 -4.83 35.28
CA THR A 53 8.22 -4.02 35.97
C THR A 53 8.29 -2.57 35.49
N ALA A 54 7.15 -2.05 35.04
CA ALA A 54 6.96 -0.64 34.73
C ALA A 54 6.32 0.11 35.91
N ASN A 55 5.35 -0.51 36.60
CA ASN A 55 4.76 0.05 37.83
C ASN A 55 4.56 -1.05 38.88
N GLN A 56 5.31 -0.97 39.98
CA GLN A 56 5.28 -1.96 41.07
C GLN A 56 3.98 -1.90 41.89
N GLN A 57 3.35 -0.73 42.04
CA GLN A 57 2.13 -0.56 42.83
C GLN A 57 0.91 -1.16 42.12
N ALA A 58 0.82 -0.96 40.80
CA ALA A 58 -0.22 -1.57 39.95
C ALA A 58 0.05 -3.06 39.64
N GLY A 59 1.26 -3.57 39.95
CA GLY A 59 1.69 -4.92 39.57
C GLY A 59 1.81 -5.08 38.05
N ARG A 60 2.25 -4.03 37.36
CA ARG A 60 2.28 -3.93 35.89
C ARG A 60 3.69 -4.10 35.34
N ALA A 61 3.83 -5.02 34.38
CA ALA A 61 5.10 -5.36 33.77
C ALA A 61 4.98 -5.51 32.25
N LEU A 62 5.98 -4.98 31.54
CA LEU A 62 6.09 -5.14 30.10
C LEU A 62 6.95 -6.36 29.78
N PHE A 63 6.51 -7.15 28.80
CA PHE A 63 7.23 -8.31 28.30
C PHE A 63 8.09 -7.94 27.10
N TYR A 64 9.32 -8.40 27.05
CA TYR A 64 10.23 -8.19 25.93
C TYR A 64 10.69 -9.49 25.29
N TRP A 65 11.11 -9.45 24.02
CA TRP A 65 11.81 -10.56 23.36
C TRP A 65 13.05 -10.01 22.64
N LEU A 66 14.13 -9.84 23.42
CA LEU A 66 15.43 -9.48 22.87
C LEU A 66 15.94 -10.63 22.00
N VAL A 67 16.36 -10.31 20.79
CA VAL A 67 17.17 -11.22 19.98
C VAL A 67 18.42 -10.50 19.50
N GLU A 68 19.57 -11.06 19.85
CA GLU A 68 20.87 -10.51 19.50
C GLU A 68 21.15 -10.65 17.99
N ALA A 69 22.11 -9.88 17.48
CA ALA A 69 22.64 -10.13 16.15
C ALA A 69 23.33 -11.51 16.12
N PRO A 70 23.49 -12.15 14.94
CA PRO A 70 24.31 -13.35 14.79
C PRO A 70 25.74 -13.13 15.27
N THR A 71 26.31 -14.13 15.94
CA THR A 71 27.70 -14.12 16.44
C THR A 71 28.71 -13.82 15.33
N SER A 72 28.47 -14.31 14.12
CA SER A 72 29.22 -13.99 12.88
C SER A 72 29.23 -12.50 12.48
N ARG A 73 28.49 -11.64 13.18
CA ARG A 73 28.43 -10.19 12.96
C ARG A 73 28.88 -9.34 14.16
N SER A 74 29.53 -9.90 15.19
CA SER A 74 30.01 -9.16 16.38
C SER A 74 28.89 -8.39 17.10
N PRO A 75 27.98 -9.08 17.81
CA PRO A 75 26.79 -8.45 18.43
C PRO A 75 27.11 -7.30 19.39
N GLU A 76 28.26 -7.36 20.06
CA GLU A 76 28.81 -6.32 20.94
C GLU A 76 29.04 -4.97 20.24
N SER A 77 29.32 -4.98 18.93
CA SER A 77 29.60 -3.77 18.14
C SER A 77 28.36 -3.18 17.44
N ARG A 78 27.17 -3.75 17.65
CA ARG A 78 25.95 -3.38 16.92
C ARG A 78 25.05 -2.44 17.73
N PRO A 79 24.33 -1.52 17.05
CA PRO A 79 23.36 -0.66 17.70
C PRO A 79 22.20 -1.48 18.27
N LEU A 80 21.57 -0.94 19.31
CA LEU A 80 20.33 -1.47 19.87
C LEU A 80 19.15 -0.74 19.20
N VAL A 81 18.16 -1.51 18.77
CA VAL A 81 16.89 -1.00 18.25
C VAL A 81 15.79 -1.41 19.22
N LEU A 82 14.86 -0.53 19.56
CA LEU A 82 13.56 -0.89 20.12
C LEU A 82 12.57 -0.97 18.97
N TRP A 83 11.70 -1.99 18.93
CA TRP A 83 10.62 -2.10 17.95
C TRP A 83 9.26 -2.12 18.64
N LEU A 84 8.31 -1.31 18.14
CA LEU A 84 6.94 -1.16 18.65
C LEU A 84 5.94 -1.24 17.50
N ASN A 85 4.96 -2.13 17.58
CA ASN A 85 3.80 -2.13 16.66
C ASN A 85 2.70 -1.20 17.19
N GLY A 86 1.74 -0.87 16.33
CA GLY A 86 0.64 0.04 16.63
C GLY A 86 -0.61 -0.62 17.24
N GLY A 87 -1.74 -0.46 16.55
CA GLY A 87 -3.07 -0.85 17.02
C GLY A 87 -3.99 0.36 17.19
N PRO A 88 -4.08 1.01 18.38
CA PRO A 88 -3.31 0.74 19.61
C PRO A 88 -3.59 -0.64 20.24
N GLY A 89 -2.65 -1.13 21.06
CA GLY A 89 -2.81 -2.41 21.78
C GLY A 89 -2.49 -3.67 20.98
N CYS A 90 -1.82 -3.57 19.82
CA CYS A 90 -1.30 -4.73 19.08
C CYS A 90 0.11 -5.15 19.55
N SER A 91 0.39 -6.45 19.48
CA SER A 91 1.64 -7.02 20.00
C SER A 91 2.77 -7.01 18.98
N SER A 92 3.90 -6.39 19.33
CA SER A 92 5.14 -6.44 18.53
C SER A 92 5.88 -7.79 18.55
N VAL A 93 5.36 -8.80 19.26
CA VAL A 93 5.76 -10.21 19.08
C VAL A 93 4.91 -10.91 18.03
N ALA A 94 3.64 -10.50 17.86
CA ALA A 94 2.78 -11.01 16.80
C ALA A 94 3.32 -10.52 15.44
N TYR A 95 3.15 -9.23 15.17
CA TYR A 95 3.47 -8.65 13.87
C TYR A 95 4.99 -8.46 13.71
N GLY A 96 5.61 -7.59 14.50
CA GLY A 96 7.03 -7.25 14.39
C GLY A 96 7.96 -8.46 14.37
N ALA A 97 7.87 -9.32 15.39
CA ALA A 97 8.76 -10.46 15.50
C ALA A 97 8.38 -11.63 14.56
N ALA A 98 7.11 -12.05 14.49
CA ALA A 98 6.76 -13.27 13.76
C ALA A 98 6.36 -13.08 12.29
N GLU A 99 6.08 -11.84 11.85
CA GLU A 99 5.49 -11.54 10.53
C GLU A 99 6.31 -10.54 9.70
N GLU A 100 7.03 -9.60 10.35
CA GLU A 100 7.71 -8.48 9.66
C GLU A 100 9.25 -8.52 9.71
N ILE A 101 9.87 -8.41 10.89
CA ILE A 101 11.31 -8.12 11.04
C ILE A 101 12.08 -9.13 11.90
N GLY A 102 11.40 -9.97 12.68
CA GLY A 102 12.09 -10.94 13.54
C GLY A 102 12.74 -12.12 12.80
N PRO A 103 13.49 -12.96 13.54
CA PRO A 103 14.35 -14.03 13.00
C PRO A 103 13.59 -15.18 12.35
N PHE A 104 12.34 -15.36 12.75
CA PHE A 104 11.54 -16.53 12.44
C PHE A 104 10.20 -16.11 11.86
N ARG A 105 9.67 -16.95 10.99
CA ARG A 105 8.30 -16.91 10.49
C ARG A 105 7.57 -18.18 10.88
N ILE A 106 6.30 -18.05 11.21
CA ILE A 106 5.44 -19.19 11.55
C ILE A 106 4.88 -19.78 10.24
N ARG A 107 4.84 -21.11 10.14
CA ARG A 107 4.20 -21.79 9.00
C ARG A 107 2.67 -21.83 9.14
N PRO A 108 1.92 -22.08 8.06
CA PRO A 108 0.47 -22.27 8.10
C PRO A 108 -0.05 -23.39 9.02
N ASP A 109 0.83 -24.22 9.59
CA ASP A 109 0.48 -25.22 10.60
C ASP A 109 0.32 -24.64 12.03
N GLY A 110 0.71 -23.39 12.25
CA GLY A 110 0.71 -22.72 13.55
C GLY A 110 1.68 -23.33 14.58
N LYS A 111 2.65 -24.14 14.14
CA LYS A 111 3.47 -25.00 15.00
C LYS A 111 4.96 -24.99 14.68
N THR A 112 5.33 -24.83 13.41
CA THR A 112 6.73 -24.87 12.99
C THR A 112 7.20 -23.50 12.51
N LEU A 113 8.48 -23.20 12.78
CA LEU A 113 9.12 -21.96 12.39
C LEU A 113 10.08 -22.18 11.21
N TYR A 114 10.33 -21.13 10.44
CA TYR A 114 11.40 -21.07 9.45
C TYR A 114 12.18 -19.76 9.54
N PHE A 115 13.46 -19.77 9.15
CA PHE A 115 14.30 -18.58 9.19
C PHE A 115 13.78 -17.50 8.23
N ASN A 116 13.71 -16.26 8.71
CA ASN A 116 13.58 -15.07 7.90
C ASN A 116 14.99 -14.63 7.40
N PRO A 117 15.33 -14.74 6.11
CA PRO A 117 16.63 -14.33 5.59
C PRO A 117 16.84 -12.80 5.59
N TYR A 118 15.76 -12.03 5.79
CA TYR A 118 15.75 -10.56 5.85
C TYR A 118 15.50 -10.03 7.25
N ALA A 119 15.64 -10.88 8.26
CA ALA A 119 15.40 -10.47 9.63
C ALA A 119 16.29 -9.30 10.02
N TRP A 120 15.69 -8.30 10.64
CA TRP A 120 16.44 -7.19 11.21
C TRP A 120 17.22 -7.68 12.42
N ASN A 121 16.67 -8.65 13.15
CA ASN A 121 16.86 -8.80 14.59
C ASN A 121 18.33 -8.86 15.08
N LYS A 122 18.77 -7.98 15.97
CA LYS A 122 18.33 -6.60 16.27
C LYS A 122 16.85 -6.35 16.66
N SER A 123 16.27 -7.16 17.58
CA SER A 123 15.15 -6.82 18.52
C SER A 123 13.63 -7.08 18.22
N GLY A 124 12.82 -7.12 19.30
CA GLY A 124 11.33 -7.19 19.39
C GLY A 124 10.74 -7.15 20.85
N VAL A 125 9.42 -6.89 21.08
CA VAL A 125 8.74 -6.73 22.41
C VAL A 125 7.25 -7.17 22.39
N GLY A 126 6.65 -7.76 23.45
CA GLY A 126 5.32 -8.44 23.39
C GLY A 126 4.54 -8.63 24.72
N PHE A 127 4.04 -9.86 25.00
CA PHE A 127 3.18 -10.43 26.11
C PHE A 127 2.96 -9.67 27.45
N SER A 128 2.79 -8.35 27.44
CA SER A 128 2.72 -7.50 28.63
C SER A 128 1.43 -7.68 29.43
N TYR A 129 1.45 -7.41 30.75
CA TYR A 129 0.26 -7.52 31.61
C TYR A 129 0.21 -6.46 32.73
N SER A 130 -0.99 -6.28 33.30
CA SER A 130 -1.18 -5.68 34.63
C SER A 130 -2.00 -6.60 35.53
N ASN A 131 -1.66 -6.64 36.82
CA ASN A 131 -2.45 -7.31 37.85
C ASN A 131 -3.67 -6.48 38.29
N THR A 132 -3.79 -5.23 37.85
CA THR A 132 -4.87 -4.30 38.21
C THR A 132 -5.81 -4.10 37.01
N SER A 133 -7.03 -4.63 37.08
CA SER A 133 -7.96 -4.62 35.93
C SER A 133 -8.40 -3.21 35.50
N SER A 134 -8.39 -2.21 36.39
CA SER A 134 -8.70 -0.83 36.03
C SER A 134 -7.66 -0.17 35.11
N ASP A 135 -6.44 -0.73 35.02
CA ASP A 135 -5.41 -0.23 34.10
C ASP A 135 -5.86 -0.35 32.63
N LEU A 136 -6.60 -1.41 32.29
CA LEU A 136 -7.10 -1.68 30.94
C LEU A 136 -8.02 -0.57 30.42
N TYR A 137 -8.68 0.16 31.33
CA TYR A 137 -9.65 1.22 31.02
C TYR A 137 -9.09 2.64 31.23
N THR A 138 -7.77 2.76 31.47
CA THR A 138 -7.09 4.02 31.79
C THR A 138 -5.74 4.13 31.07
N THR A 139 -5.58 3.40 29.95
CA THR A 139 -4.35 3.41 29.14
C THR A 139 -4.46 4.48 28.05
N GLY A 140 -3.34 5.08 27.66
CA GLY A 140 -3.26 6.12 26.64
C GLY A 140 -1.81 6.51 26.36
N ASP A 141 -1.62 7.42 25.40
CA ASP A 141 -0.32 7.75 24.79
C ASP A 141 0.73 8.21 25.80
N GLN A 142 0.43 9.22 26.63
CA GLN A 142 1.37 9.77 27.62
C GLN A 142 1.80 8.69 28.61
N ARG A 143 0.84 7.96 29.17
CA ARG A 143 1.08 6.87 30.14
C ARG A 143 1.99 5.80 29.54
N THR A 144 1.72 5.43 28.29
CA THR A 144 2.49 4.42 27.53
C THR A 144 3.93 4.87 27.31
N ALA A 145 4.16 6.15 26.96
CA ALA A 145 5.50 6.70 26.79
C ALA A 145 6.29 6.75 28.12
N GLU A 146 5.65 7.11 29.24
CA GLU A 146 6.26 7.11 30.58
C GLU A 146 6.62 5.70 31.07
N ASP A 147 5.73 4.72 30.84
CA ASP A 147 5.97 3.31 31.16
C ASP A 147 7.08 2.69 30.29
N ALA A 148 7.09 2.99 28.99
CA ALA A 148 8.13 2.54 28.07
C ALA A 148 9.50 3.15 28.42
N TYR A 149 9.55 4.41 28.85
CA TYR A 149 10.79 5.01 29.38
C TYR A 149 11.26 4.33 30.66
N THR A 150 10.34 4.06 31.59
CA THR A 150 10.64 3.36 32.86
C THR A 150 11.13 1.94 32.62
N PHE A 151 10.48 1.23 31.70
CA PHE A 151 10.94 -0.07 31.18
C PHE A 151 12.35 0.03 30.61
N LEU A 152 12.64 1.00 29.74
CA LEU A 152 13.98 1.14 29.14
C LEU A 152 15.06 1.35 30.19
N VAL A 153 14.84 2.24 31.17
CA VAL A 153 15.79 2.46 32.27
C VAL A 153 16.05 1.15 33.04
N ASN A 154 14.98 0.46 33.47
CA ASN A 154 15.09 -0.81 34.20
C ASN A 154 15.73 -1.92 33.35
N TRP A 155 15.48 -1.94 32.04
CA TRP A 155 16.05 -2.89 31.10
C TRP A 155 17.56 -2.65 30.89
N PHE A 156 18.01 -1.39 30.78
CA PHE A 156 19.44 -1.07 30.72
C PHE A 156 20.19 -1.42 32.01
N GLU A 157 19.52 -1.42 33.17
CA GLU A 157 20.11 -1.94 34.41
C GLU A 157 20.17 -3.48 34.43
N ARG A 158 19.19 -4.19 33.87
CA ARG A 158 19.25 -5.65 33.68
C ARG A 158 20.29 -6.07 32.63
N PHE A 159 20.46 -5.29 31.57
CA PHE A 159 21.35 -5.54 30.42
C PHE A 159 22.46 -4.47 30.30
N PRO A 160 23.36 -4.32 31.29
CA PRO A 160 24.33 -3.24 31.34
C PRO A 160 25.32 -3.21 30.17
N GLN A 161 25.54 -4.34 29.48
CA GLN A 161 26.39 -4.45 28.29
C GLN A 161 25.84 -3.71 27.05
N TYR A 162 24.62 -3.16 27.12
CA TYR A 162 24.02 -2.32 26.09
C TYR A 162 24.06 -0.82 26.41
N LYS A 163 24.43 -0.42 27.64
CA LYS A 163 24.57 1.01 28.00
C LYS A 163 25.57 1.69 27.07
N TYR A 164 25.30 2.95 26.75
CA TYR A 164 26.11 3.80 25.85
C TYR A 164 26.22 3.35 24.39
N ARG A 165 25.64 2.21 23.99
CA ARG A 165 25.54 1.84 22.57
C ARG A 165 24.60 2.77 21.83
N ASP A 166 24.85 2.98 20.54
CA ASP A 166 23.94 3.70 19.66
C ASP A 166 22.54 3.07 19.71
N PHE A 167 21.58 3.85 20.20
CA PHE A 167 20.21 3.41 20.43
C PHE A 167 19.24 4.11 19.47
N TYR A 168 18.36 3.32 18.86
CA TYR A 168 17.30 3.77 17.97
C TYR A 168 15.97 3.23 18.43
N ILE A 169 14.90 4.00 18.22
CA ILE A 169 13.52 3.56 18.43
C ILE A 169 12.90 3.39 17.05
N ALA A 170 12.20 2.29 16.82
CA ALA A 170 11.51 1.99 15.57
C ALA A 170 10.09 1.50 15.86
N GLY A 171 9.19 1.68 14.91
CA GLY A 171 7.86 1.11 14.99
C GLY A 171 7.02 1.36 13.75
N GLU A 172 5.77 0.91 13.77
CA GLU A 172 4.83 1.07 12.66
C GLU A 172 3.37 1.37 13.07
N SER A 173 2.56 1.81 12.09
CA SER A 173 1.13 2.11 12.28
C SER A 173 0.92 3.15 13.40
N TYR A 174 0.05 2.90 14.37
CA TYR A 174 -0.18 3.77 15.53
C TYR A 174 1.08 4.00 16.39
N ALA A 175 2.17 3.21 16.23
CA ALA A 175 3.45 3.54 16.85
C ALA A 175 4.06 4.85 16.30
N GLY A 176 3.48 5.44 15.25
CA GLY A 176 3.71 6.83 14.86
C GLY A 176 3.41 7.86 15.96
N HIS A 177 2.59 7.53 16.97
CA HIS A 177 2.45 8.29 18.21
C HIS A 177 3.51 7.87 19.25
N TYR A 178 3.58 6.56 19.53
CA TYR A 178 4.46 5.99 20.57
C TYR A 178 5.94 6.36 20.39
N VAL A 179 6.43 6.27 19.14
CA VAL A 179 7.85 6.43 18.83
C VAL A 179 8.31 7.89 19.01
N PRO A 180 7.65 8.92 18.44
CA PRO A 180 7.98 10.32 18.73
C PRO A 180 7.86 10.68 20.21
N GLN A 181 6.79 10.28 20.91
CA GLN A 181 6.60 10.64 22.32
C GLN A 181 7.66 10.01 23.23
N LEU A 182 7.98 8.72 23.06
CA LEU A 182 9.07 8.08 23.79
C LEU A 182 10.42 8.71 23.44
N SER A 183 10.64 9.05 22.16
CA SER A 183 11.85 9.77 21.70
C SER A 183 11.98 11.15 22.35
N GLN A 184 10.87 11.86 22.55
CA GLN A 184 10.82 13.15 23.24
C GLN A 184 11.23 13.02 24.71
N ILE A 185 10.66 12.06 25.44
CA ILE A 185 11.03 11.81 26.84
C ILE A 185 12.52 11.45 26.95
N VAL A 186 13.02 10.53 26.11
CA VAL A 186 14.44 10.14 26.11
C VAL A 186 15.35 11.33 25.80
N TYR A 187 15.01 12.14 24.79
CA TYR A 187 15.76 13.36 24.45
C TYR A 187 15.79 14.37 25.60
N GLN A 188 14.63 14.69 26.19
CA GLN A 188 14.51 15.65 27.29
C GLN A 188 15.26 15.19 28.54
N LYS A 189 15.23 13.89 28.87
CA LYS A 189 15.98 13.32 30.00
C LYS A 189 17.50 13.29 29.76
N ASN A 190 17.93 13.16 28.51
CA ASN A 190 19.34 13.23 28.12
C ASN A 190 19.91 14.67 28.05
N LYS A 191 19.04 15.69 28.05
CA LYS A 191 19.43 17.08 27.83
C LYS A 191 20.41 17.59 28.91
N GLY A 192 21.60 17.99 28.48
CA GLY A 192 22.68 18.46 29.36
C GLY A 192 23.53 17.34 29.98
N ILE A 193 23.22 16.07 29.76
CA ILE A 193 24.02 14.94 30.25
C ILE A 193 25.17 14.67 29.27
N LYS A 194 26.41 14.68 29.76
CA LYS A 194 27.58 14.27 29.00
C LYS A 194 27.68 12.74 29.02
N ASN A 195 27.58 12.11 27.85
CA ASN A 195 27.53 10.65 27.66
C ASN A 195 26.35 9.97 28.37
N PRO A 196 25.09 10.19 27.92
CA PRO A 196 23.92 9.54 28.53
C PRO A 196 23.97 8.02 28.41
N VAL A 197 23.42 7.33 29.41
CA VAL A 197 23.29 5.86 29.44
C VAL A 197 22.51 5.34 28.23
N ILE A 198 21.41 6.03 27.90
CA ILE A 198 20.65 5.81 26.67
C ILE A 198 21.24 6.72 25.58
N ASN A 199 22.24 6.22 24.84
CA ASN A 199 22.89 6.97 23.74
C ASN A 199 22.00 7.00 22.49
N PHE A 200 20.89 7.72 22.60
CA PHE A 200 19.85 7.86 21.58
C PHE A 200 20.34 8.65 20.36
N LYS A 201 20.11 8.10 19.16
CA LYS A 201 20.58 8.69 17.88
C LYS A 201 19.47 9.18 16.97
N GLY A 202 18.25 8.71 17.16
CA GLY A 202 17.14 8.96 16.24
C GLY A 202 16.14 7.83 16.21
N PHE A 203 15.11 7.98 15.38
CA PHE A 203 14.02 7.03 15.29
C PHE A 203 13.57 6.77 13.83
N LEU A 204 12.87 5.66 13.65
CA LEU A 204 12.31 5.22 12.37
C LEU A 204 10.83 4.90 12.54
N VAL A 205 9.98 5.34 11.61
CA VAL A 205 8.54 4.98 11.62
C VAL A 205 8.07 4.47 10.27
N GLY A 206 7.42 3.29 10.29
CA GLY A 206 6.80 2.62 9.17
C GLY A 206 5.30 2.94 9.10
N ASN A 207 4.77 3.38 7.95
CA ASN A 207 3.31 3.49 7.72
C ASN A 207 2.54 4.15 8.87
N ALA A 208 3.09 5.26 9.38
CA ALA A 208 2.75 5.77 10.70
C ALA A 208 1.66 6.84 10.69
N VAL A 209 0.66 6.66 11.57
CA VAL A 209 -0.26 7.74 11.97
C VAL A 209 0.56 8.82 12.67
N THR A 210 0.47 10.05 12.19
CA THR A 210 1.36 11.17 12.51
C THR A 210 0.58 12.45 12.78
N ASP A 211 -0.53 12.68 12.08
CA ASP A 211 -1.38 13.87 12.20
C ASP A 211 -2.77 13.56 11.65
N ASP A 212 -3.78 13.44 12.52
CA ASP A 212 -5.11 12.93 12.18
C ASP A 212 -5.73 13.67 10.98
N TYR A 213 -5.53 14.99 10.88
CA TYR A 213 -6.03 15.79 9.75
C TYR A 213 -5.36 15.41 8.43
N HIS A 214 -4.04 15.47 8.38
CA HIS A 214 -3.30 15.17 7.14
C HIS A 214 -3.41 13.70 6.75
N ASP A 215 -3.50 12.81 7.74
CA ASP A 215 -3.66 11.39 7.52
C ASP A 215 -5.06 11.04 7.03
N TYR A 216 -6.14 11.63 7.56
CA TYR A 216 -7.48 11.47 6.99
C TYR A 216 -7.59 12.01 5.57
N VAL A 217 -7.10 13.24 5.32
CA VAL A 217 -7.11 13.87 3.99
C VAL A 217 -6.42 12.97 2.96
N GLY A 218 -5.21 12.49 3.27
CA GLY A 218 -4.47 11.59 2.39
C GLY A 218 -5.12 10.21 2.26
N THR A 219 -5.72 9.67 3.33
CA THR A 219 -6.36 8.35 3.31
C THR A 219 -7.59 8.31 2.41
N PHE A 220 -8.48 9.30 2.56
CA PHE A 220 -9.68 9.37 1.74
C PHE A 220 -9.36 9.64 0.28
N GLU A 221 -8.33 10.42 -0.01
CA GLU A 221 -7.85 10.67 -1.37
C GLU A 221 -7.19 9.45 -2.00
N TYR A 222 -6.44 8.66 -1.24
CA TYR A 222 -5.91 7.38 -1.71
C TYR A 222 -7.04 6.39 -2.03
N TRP A 223 -8.02 6.22 -1.13
CA TRP A 223 -9.21 5.39 -1.38
C TRP A 223 -9.95 5.85 -2.64
N TRP A 224 -10.09 7.16 -2.83
CA TRP A 224 -10.77 7.72 -3.99
C TRP A 224 -9.96 7.52 -5.29
N THR A 225 -8.64 7.74 -5.27
CA THR A 225 -7.77 7.58 -6.45
C THR A 225 -7.57 6.11 -6.86
N HIS A 226 -7.68 5.16 -5.93
CA HIS A 226 -7.65 3.71 -6.19
C HIS A 226 -9.04 3.11 -6.50
N GLY A 227 -10.09 3.94 -6.55
CA GLY A 227 -11.45 3.48 -6.88
C GLY A 227 -12.13 2.68 -5.77
N LEU A 228 -11.59 2.69 -4.55
CA LEU A 228 -12.14 1.97 -3.39
C LEU A 228 -13.45 2.59 -2.87
N ILE A 229 -13.62 3.91 -3.05
CA ILE A 229 -14.81 4.68 -2.63
C ILE A 229 -15.38 5.54 -3.75
N SER A 230 -16.63 5.95 -3.62
CA SER A 230 -17.34 6.86 -4.53
C SER A 230 -16.95 8.32 -4.33
N ASP A 231 -17.25 9.16 -5.33
CA ASP A 231 -17.10 10.62 -5.24
C ASP A 231 -17.94 11.21 -4.10
N SER A 232 -19.14 10.67 -3.85
CA SER A 232 -20.04 11.13 -2.80
C SER A 232 -19.56 10.72 -1.41
N THR A 233 -19.01 9.52 -1.27
CA THR A 233 -18.42 9.04 -0.01
C THR A 233 -17.14 9.80 0.29
N TYR A 234 -16.29 10.05 -0.71
CA TYR A 234 -15.11 10.92 -0.58
C TYR A 234 -15.50 12.33 -0.08
N GLN A 235 -16.46 13.00 -0.74
CA GLN A 235 -16.94 14.32 -0.31
C GLN A 235 -17.55 14.30 1.10
N THR A 236 -18.26 13.23 1.46
CA THR A 236 -18.84 13.08 2.81
C THR A 236 -17.75 12.98 3.86
N LEU A 237 -16.79 12.06 3.68
CA LEU A 237 -15.65 11.87 4.56
C LEU A 237 -14.86 13.17 4.77
N ARG A 238 -14.57 13.89 3.68
CA ARG A 238 -13.87 15.19 3.73
C ARG A 238 -14.60 16.26 4.56
N VAL A 239 -15.92 16.16 4.71
CA VAL A 239 -16.72 17.09 5.53
C VAL A 239 -16.92 16.60 6.97
N THR A 240 -17.10 15.29 7.16
CA THR A 240 -17.44 14.73 8.48
C THR A 240 -16.23 14.30 9.31
N CYS A 241 -15.08 14.02 8.68
CA CYS A 241 -13.93 13.39 9.35
C CYS A 241 -12.63 14.20 9.33
N ASP A 242 -12.42 15.14 8.39
CA ASP A 242 -11.12 15.84 8.21
C ASP A 242 -10.53 16.37 9.54
N PHE A 243 -11.34 16.87 10.48
CA PHE A 243 -10.89 17.44 11.77
C PHE A 243 -11.24 16.59 13.01
N GLU A 244 -11.69 15.35 12.81
CA GLU A 244 -12.02 14.41 13.88
C GLU A 244 -10.76 13.68 14.39
N SER A 245 -10.90 12.90 15.47
CA SER A 245 -9.83 12.00 15.93
C SER A 245 -9.89 10.64 15.23
N SER A 246 -8.74 10.07 14.89
CA SER A 246 -8.63 8.70 14.35
C SER A 246 -9.05 7.62 15.36
N THR A 247 -8.77 7.83 16.65
CA THR A 247 -9.14 6.90 17.74
C THR A 247 -10.54 7.18 18.30
N HIS A 248 -11.02 8.42 18.23
CA HIS A 248 -12.30 8.84 18.81
C HIS A 248 -13.17 9.65 17.82
N PRO A 249 -13.54 9.08 16.67
CA PRO A 249 -14.34 9.77 15.67
C PRO A 249 -15.77 10.03 16.15
N SER A 250 -16.37 11.14 15.74
CA SER A 250 -17.81 11.39 15.93
C SER A 250 -18.69 10.32 15.28
N VAL A 251 -19.93 10.21 15.76
CA VAL A 251 -20.93 9.24 15.24
C VAL A 251 -21.22 9.48 13.75
N GLU A 252 -21.11 10.72 13.29
CA GLU A 252 -21.27 11.14 11.91
C GLU A 252 -20.08 10.68 11.05
N CYS A 253 -18.85 10.90 11.53
CA CYS A 253 -17.65 10.37 10.87
C CYS A 253 -17.65 8.83 10.83
N PHE A 254 -17.99 8.16 11.93
CA PHE A 254 -18.06 6.70 12.00
C PHE A 254 -19.06 6.12 10.98
N LYS A 255 -20.22 6.76 10.75
CA LYS A 255 -21.16 6.36 9.70
C LYS A 255 -20.56 6.51 8.29
N ALA A 256 -19.79 7.58 8.04
CA ALA A 256 -19.13 7.81 6.75
C ALA A 256 -18.00 6.79 6.51
N LEU A 257 -17.18 6.49 7.52
CA LEU A 257 -16.16 5.44 7.49
C LEU A 257 -16.79 4.07 7.24
N ARG A 258 -17.91 3.75 7.90
CA ARG A 258 -18.64 2.50 7.68
C ARG A 258 -19.24 2.39 6.27
N LEU A 259 -19.65 3.50 5.67
CA LEU A 259 -20.07 3.52 4.26
C LEU A 259 -18.89 3.24 3.31
N ALA A 260 -17.72 3.81 3.59
CA ALA A 260 -16.49 3.55 2.83
C ALA A 260 -16.06 2.08 2.90
N GLU A 261 -16.12 1.46 4.08
CA GLU A 261 -15.83 0.03 4.29
C GLU A 261 -16.79 -0.87 3.48
N LEU A 262 -18.07 -0.49 3.38
CA LEU A 262 -19.05 -1.20 2.55
C LEU A 262 -18.81 -1.03 1.05
N GLU A 263 -18.33 0.13 0.60
CA GLU A 263 -17.92 0.36 -0.80
C GLU A 263 -16.64 -0.41 -1.16
N GLN A 264 -15.68 -0.53 -0.23
CA GLN A 264 -14.42 -1.28 -0.39
C GLN A 264 -14.66 -2.78 -0.64
N GLY A 265 -15.62 -3.39 0.06
CA GLY A 265 -15.95 -4.81 -0.06
C GLY A 265 -14.91 -5.75 0.56
N ASN A 266 -14.92 -7.03 0.19
CA ASN A 266 -13.98 -8.02 0.74
C ASN A 266 -12.59 -7.88 0.09
N ILE A 267 -11.81 -6.93 0.58
CA ILE A 267 -10.38 -6.72 0.26
C ILE A 267 -9.53 -6.82 1.52
N ASP A 268 -8.22 -6.96 1.33
CA ASP A 268 -7.24 -6.77 2.40
C ASP A 268 -6.83 -5.29 2.42
N PRO A 269 -7.15 -4.52 3.48
CA PRO A 269 -6.86 -3.08 3.50
C PRO A 269 -5.36 -2.77 3.69
N TYR A 270 -4.56 -3.71 4.20
CA TYR A 270 -3.10 -3.50 4.34
C TYR A 270 -2.38 -3.67 3.00
N SER A 271 -2.91 -4.52 2.12
CA SER A 271 -2.38 -4.72 0.76
C SER A 271 -3.51 -4.95 -0.23
N ILE A 272 -4.03 -3.86 -0.82
CA ILE A 272 -5.27 -3.90 -1.60
C ILE A 272 -5.25 -4.90 -2.77
N PHE A 273 -4.09 -5.21 -3.34
CA PHE A 273 -3.95 -6.17 -4.45
C PHE A 273 -3.81 -7.63 -4.01
N THR A 274 -3.58 -7.89 -2.72
CA THR A 274 -3.52 -9.24 -2.14
C THR A 274 -4.92 -9.84 -1.99
N GLN A 275 -5.01 -11.18 -1.97
CA GLN A 275 -6.28 -11.88 -1.75
C GLN A 275 -6.58 -12.02 -0.24
N PRO A 276 -7.79 -11.67 0.24
CA PRO A 276 -8.12 -11.75 1.67
C PRO A 276 -8.03 -13.16 2.26
N CYS A 277 -7.72 -13.24 3.55
CA CYS A 277 -7.67 -14.51 4.30
C CYS A 277 -9.07 -15.09 4.59
N ASN A 278 -9.76 -15.62 3.59
CA ASN A 278 -11.12 -16.16 3.71
C ASN A 278 -11.22 -17.39 4.65
N ASN A 279 -12.25 -17.41 5.51
CA ASN A 279 -12.43 -18.41 6.59
C ASN A 279 -12.63 -19.87 6.13
N THR A 280 -12.96 -20.13 4.87
CA THR A 280 -13.39 -21.45 4.37
C THR A 280 -12.34 -22.23 3.59
N ALA A 281 -11.27 -21.59 3.08
CA ALA A 281 -10.30 -22.23 2.21
C ALA A 281 -9.23 -23.05 2.98
N ALA A 282 -8.63 -22.46 4.02
CA ALA A 282 -7.51 -23.06 4.76
C ALA A 282 -7.87 -24.36 5.51
N LEU A 283 -9.14 -24.52 5.92
CA LEU A 283 -9.62 -25.72 6.63
C LEU A 283 -10.18 -26.82 5.70
N ARG A 284 -10.54 -26.50 4.45
CA ARG A 284 -11.12 -27.51 3.52
C ARG A 284 -10.13 -28.14 2.54
N HIS A 285 -9.00 -27.50 2.23
CA HIS A 285 -7.99 -28.11 1.35
C HIS A 285 -7.02 -29.09 2.06
N ASN A 286 -7.05 -29.18 3.39
CA ASN A 286 -6.17 -30.05 4.18
C ASN A 286 -6.57 -31.54 4.23
N LEU A 287 -7.39 -32.05 3.29
CA LEU A 287 -7.82 -33.46 3.24
C LEU A 287 -7.57 -34.20 1.92
N ARG A 288 -6.96 -33.57 0.91
CA ARG A 288 -6.41 -34.29 -0.26
C ARG A 288 -5.07 -33.69 -0.67
N GLY A 289 -3.99 -34.36 -0.27
CA GLY A 289 -2.63 -33.97 -0.64
C GLY A 289 -2.33 -34.19 -2.12
N HIS A 290 -1.41 -33.38 -2.64
CA HIS A 290 -0.39 -33.68 -3.67
C HIS A 290 0.12 -32.38 -4.32
N TYR A 291 0.90 -31.60 -3.56
CA TYR A 291 1.84 -30.62 -4.13
C TYR A 291 3.28 -30.87 -3.62
N PHE A 292 3.68 -32.15 -3.65
CA PHE A 292 5.08 -32.54 -3.71
C PHE A 292 5.48 -32.75 -5.17
N LEU A 293 5.67 -31.66 -5.92
CA LEU A 293 6.45 -31.71 -7.16
C LEU A 293 7.91 -31.41 -6.83
N LYS A 294 8.63 -32.50 -6.58
CA LYS A 294 10.07 -32.54 -6.31
C LYS A 294 10.82 -32.46 -7.65
N ASP A 295 10.87 -31.27 -8.25
CA ASP A 295 11.83 -30.98 -9.33
C ASP A 295 12.41 -29.57 -9.20
N SER A 296 13.71 -29.45 -9.49
CA SER A 296 14.58 -28.37 -9.03
C SER A 296 15.01 -27.44 -10.16
N THR A 297 14.06 -26.71 -10.76
CA THR A 297 14.36 -25.77 -11.88
C THR A 297 13.60 -24.43 -11.88
N THR A 298 12.79 -24.09 -10.86
CA THR A 298 11.97 -22.84 -10.86
C THR A 298 12.26 -21.94 -9.63
N PRO A 299 13.22 -20.99 -9.69
CA PRO A 299 13.68 -20.26 -8.49
C PRO A 299 12.84 -19.04 -8.05
N TRP A 300 11.69 -18.76 -8.68
CA TRP A 300 11.01 -17.46 -8.61
C TRP A 300 9.50 -17.52 -8.26
N MET A 301 9.12 -18.33 -7.25
CA MET A 301 7.76 -18.33 -6.67
C MET A 301 7.78 -18.50 -5.14
N SER A 302 8.49 -17.61 -4.43
CA SER A 302 8.40 -17.55 -2.95
C SER A 302 8.65 -16.13 -2.45
N ARG A 303 7.91 -15.74 -1.38
CA ARG A 303 7.89 -14.42 -0.69
C ARG A 303 6.85 -13.40 -1.20
N ALA A 304 5.66 -13.85 -1.59
CA ALA A 304 4.48 -13.00 -1.46
C ALA A 304 4.13 -12.84 0.04
N TYR A 305 3.55 -11.69 0.40
CA TYR A 305 2.87 -11.50 1.68
C TYR A 305 1.71 -12.50 1.81
N ASP A 306 1.50 -13.05 3.01
CA ASP A 306 0.43 -13.99 3.33
C ASP A 306 -0.47 -13.35 4.40
N PRO A 307 -1.67 -12.87 4.06
CA PRO A 307 -2.54 -12.16 5.00
C PRO A 307 -3.19 -13.09 6.04
N CYS A 308 -2.85 -14.38 6.04
CA CYS A 308 -3.22 -15.31 7.11
C CYS A 308 -2.18 -15.41 8.24
N THR A 309 -1.05 -14.71 8.17
CA THR A 309 0.04 -14.80 9.17
C THR A 309 -0.41 -14.56 10.60
N GLU A 310 -1.27 -13.56 10.82
CA GLU A 310 -1.85 -13.24 12.13
C GLU A 310 -2.51 -14.47 12.80
N ARG A 311 -3.21 -15.29 12.01
CA ARG A 311 -3.87 -16.50 12.51
C ARG A 311 -2.86 -17.54 12.95
N TYR A 312 -1.73 -17.64 12.26
CA TYR A 312 -0.64 -18.56 12.61
C TYR A 312 0.07 -18.08 13.89
N SER A 313 0.30 -16.78 14.02
CA SER A 313 0.77 -16.11 15.25
C SER A 313 -0.13 -16.42 16.45
N LYS A 314 -1.44 -16.21 16.30
CA LYS A 314 -2.45 -16.48 17.34
C LYS A 314 -2.48 -17.94 17.80
N VAL A 315 -2.28 -18.90 16.90
CA VAL A 315 -2.18 -20.33 17.26
C VAL A 315 -0.87 -20.63 17.97
N TYR A 316 0.26 -20.24 17.38
CA TYR A 316 1.60 -20.59 17.85
C TYR A 316 1.89 -20.07 19.26
N PHE A 317 1.63 -18.78 19.51
CA PHE A 317 1.91 -18.14 20.80
C PHE A 317 0.94 -18.53 21.94
N ASN A 318 -0.14 -19.25 21.63
CA ASN A 318 -1.01 -19.88 22.62
C ASN A 318 -0.64 -21.34 22.94
N HIS A 319 0.37 -21.93 22.30
CA HIS A 319 0.87 -23.24 22.71
C HIS A 319 1.57 -23.15 24.10
N PRO A 320 1.20 -24.00 25.08
CA PRO A 320 1.79 -23.94 26.43
C PRO A 320 3.31 -24.11 26.45
N GLU A 321 3.85 -24.93 25.54
CA GLU A 321 5.31 -25.11 25.40
C GLU A 321 6.00 -23.84 24.88
N VAL A 322 5.33 -23.07 24.00
CA VAL A 322 5.85 -21.80 23.47
C VAL A 322 5.83 -20.73 24.56
N GLN A 323 4.71 -20.59 25.29
CA GLN A 323 4.62 -19.66 26.42
C GLN A 323 5.67 -19.98 27.50
N LYS A 324 5.86 -21.26 27.83
CA LYS A 324 6.90 -21.72 28.76
C LYS A 324 8.31 -21.39 28.28
N ALA A 325 8.62 -21.66 27.00
CA ALA A 325 9.93 -21.38 26.41
C ALA A 325 10.23 -19.87 26.32
N LEU A 326 9.20 -19.04 26.21
CA LEU A 326 9.29 -17.57 26.23
C LEU A 326 9.24 -16.96 27.63
N HIS A 327 9.12 -17.75 28.70
CA HIS A 327 8.88 -17.26 30.07
C HIS A 327 7.67 -16.30 30.17
N ALA A 328 6.67 -16.50 29.30
CA ALA A 328 5.43 -15.75 29.26
C ALA A 328 4.36 -16.35 30.19
N ASN A 329 3.27 -15.62 30.44
CA ASN A 329 2.11 -16.09 31.21
C ASN A 329 2.47 -16.55 32.66
N VAL A 330 3.43 -15.87 33.29
CA VAL A 330 3.90 -16.20 34.66
C VAL A 330 2.83 -15.99 35.75
N THR A 331 1.78 -15.22 35.45
CA THR A 331 0.65 -14.94 36.35
C THR A 331 -0.55 -15.87 36.14
N GLY A 332 -0.56 -16.70 35.09
CA GLY A 332 -1.68 -17.59 34.79
C GLY A 332 -2.94 -16.84 34.35
N ILE A 333 -2.84 -15.99 33.33
CA ILE A 333 -3.99 -15.22 32.82
C ILE A 333 -5.13 -16.16 32.38
N PRO A 334 -6.40 -15.87 32.75
CA PRO A 334 -7.52 -16.80 32.56
C PRO A 334 -8.08 -16.80 31.13
N TYR A 335 -7.50 -16.01 30.23
CA TYR A 335 -7.91 -15.87 28.83
C TYR A 335 -6.72 -16.14 27.89
N PRO A 336 -6.97 -16.64 26.66
CA PRO A 336 -5.92 -16.84 25.67
C PRO A 336 -5.33 -15.49 25.22
N TRP A 337 -4.02 -15.48 24.97
CA TRP A 337 -3.32 -14.32 24.43
C TRP A 337 -3.85 -13.97 23.03
N GLN A 338 -3.91 -12.67 22.73
CA GLN A 338 -4.39 -12.13 21.46
C GLN A 338 -3.29 -11.31 20.76
N THR A 339 -3.40 -11.22 19.44
CA THR A 339 -2.57 -10.43 18.53
C THR A 339 -2.75 -8.92 18.76
N CYS A 340 -4.00 -8.48 18.90
CA CYS A 340 -4.39 -7.15 19.39
C CYS A 340 -5.41 -7.29 20.53
N SER A 341 -5.56 -6.26 21.37
CA SER A 341 -6.51 -6.24 22.49
C SER A 341 -7.59 -5.20 22.29
N ASP A 342 -8.79 -5.65 21.89
CA ASP A 342 -9.97 -4.80 21.66
C ASP A 342 -10.26 -3.89 22.87
N ILE A 343 -10.17 -4.42 24.10
CA ILE A 343 -10.37 -3.64 25.34
C ILE A 343 -9.34 -2.50 25.47
N VAL A 344 -8.11 -2.66 25.00
CA VAL A 344 -7.11 -1.59 25.05
C VAL A 344 -7.37 -0.55 23.95
N GLY A 345 -7.87 -0.97 22.78
CA GLY A 345 -8.29 -0.05 21.72
C GLY A 345 -9.54 0.77 22.09
N ASP A 346 -10.62 0.09 22.49
CA ASP A 346 -11.92 0.68 22.83
C ASP A 346 -11.84 1.69 23.99
N TYR A 347 -10.89 1.49 24.91
CA TYR A 347 -10.69 2.34 26.09
C TYR A 347 -9.34 3.08 26.10
N TRP A 348 -8.73 3.28 24.92
CA TRP A 348 -7.61 4.21 24.77
C TRP A 348 -8.06 5.63 25.14
N ALA A 349 -7.37 6.29 26.06
CA ALA A 349 -7.90 7.48 26.73
C ALA A 349 -7.32 8.82 26.22
N ASP A 350 -6.01 8.86 25.98
CA ASP A 350 -5.34 10.05 25.42
C ASP A 350 -4.64 9.69 24.10
N SER A 351 -5.01 10.43 23.06
CA SER A 351 -4.48 10.39 21.69
C SER A 351 -4.41 11.83 21.17
N PRO A 352 -3.22 12.48 21.14
CA PRO A 352 -3.10 13.84 20.62
C PRO A 352 -3.16 13.84 19.09
N LEU A 353 -4.04 14.65 18.50
CA LEU A 353 -4.31 14.74 17.05
C LEU A 353 -3.09 14.99 16.14
N SER A 354 -1.91 15.33 16.69
CA SER A 354 -0.73 15.67 15.90
C SER A 354 0.57 15.43 16.65
N MET A 355 1.45 14.64 16.05
CA MET A 355 2.85 14.45 16.47
C MET A 355 3.80 15.48 15.85
N LEU A 356 3.37 16.26 14.86
CA LEU A 356 4.20 17.25 14.16
C LEU A 356 4.95 18.24 15.07
N PRO A 357 4.42 18.69 16.22
CA PRO A 357 5.18 19.50 17.18
C PRO A 357 6.42 18.78 17.74
N ILE A 358 6.31 17.48 18.00
CA ILE A 358 7.41 16.64 18.50
C ILE A 358 8.46 16.43 17.41
N TYR A 359 8.04 16.16 16.16
CA TYR A 359 8.96 16.11 15.01
C TYR A 359 9.75 17.42 14.88
N LYS A 360 9.11 18.59 15.03
CA LYS A 360 9.78 19.90 14.98
C LYS A 360 10.84 20.05 16.10
N GLU A 361 10.55 19.61 17.33
CA GLU A 361 11.53 19.61 18.44
C GLU A 361 12.73 18.68 18.13
N LEU A 362 12.48 17.45 17.71
CA LEU A 362 13.52 16.42 17.52
C LEU A 362 14.38 16.68 16.27
N ILE A 363 13.82 17.25 15.21
CA ILE A 363 14.57 17.76 14.05
C ILE A 363 15.48 18.92 14.47
N ALA A 364 14.97 19.88 15.24
CA ALA A 364 15.77 21.00 15.75
C ALA A 364 16.89 20.55 16.71
N ALA A 365 16.69 19.43 17.41
CA ALA A 365 17.72 18.78 18.23
C ALA A 365 18.82 18.07 17.40
N GLY A 366 18.66 17.93 16.08
CA GLY A 366 19.63 17.27 15.21
C GLY A 366 19.60 15.73 15.26
N LEU A 367 18.49 15.14 15.75
CA LEU A 367 18.30 13.70 15.72
C LEU A 367 18.02 13.21 14.30
N ARG A 368 18.37 11.95 14.01
CA ARG A 368 18.10 11.34 12.70
C ARG A 368 16.68 10.79 12.68
N ILE A 369 15.83 11.31 11.80
CA ILE A 369 14.45 10.84 11.64
C ILE A 369 14.28 10.22 10.26
N TRP A 370 13.77 8.99 10.23
CA TRP A 370 13.48 8.24 9.00
C TRP A 370 12.00 7.88 8.99
N VAL A 371 11.27 8.38 8.02
CA VAL A 371 9.89 7.96 7.74
C VAL A 371 9.97 7.04 6.52
N TYR A 372 9.44 5.83 6.61
CA TYR A 372 9.56 4.84 5.55
C TYR A 372 8.27 4.03 5.41
N ARG A 373 8.07 3.35 4.27
CA ARG A 373 6.95 2.42 4.07
C ARG A 373 7.45 0.96 4.04
N PHE A 374 6.69 0.01 4.57
CA PHE A 374 7.19 -1.34 4.85
C PHE A 374 6.93 -2.34 3.71
N ALA A 375 7.99 -3.05 3.29
CA ALA A 375 7.99 -3.88 2.09
C ALA A 375 7.12 -5.16 2.15
N TYR A 376 6.77 -5.64 3.34
CA TYR A 376 6.11 -6.94 3.51
C TYR A 376 4.64 -6.90 3.90
N SER A 377 4.09 -5.72 4.18
CA SER A 377 2.67 -5.58 4.58
C SER A 377 2.01 -4.32 4.03
N SER A 378 2.78 -3.31 3.59
CA SER A 378 2.26 -1.94 3.57
C SER A 378 3.16 -1.00 2.73
N GLY A 379 3.28 -1.29 1.42
CA GLY A 379 4.02 -0.45 0.47
C GLY A 379 3.25 0.80 0.02
N ASP A 380 3.38 1.14 -1.26
CA ASP A 380 2.46 2.04 -1.98
C ASP A 380 1.04 1.45 -2.18
N THR A 381 0.76 0.28 -1.60
CA THR A 381 -0.51 -0.48 -1.70
C THR A 381 -1.33 -0.50 -0.40
N ASP A 382 -0.86 0.16 0.66
CA ASP A 382 -1.51 0.26 1.98
C ASP A 382 -2.70 1.23 1.94
N ALA A 383 -3.90 0.78 2.27
CA ALA A 383 -5.08 1.63 2.38
C ALA A 383 -5.40 2.06 3.83
N VAL A 384 -4.74 1.52 4.86
CA VAL A 384 -4.97 1.89 6.27
C VAL A 384 -4.22 3.18 6.60
N VAL A 385 -2.95 3.26 6.20
CA VAL A 385 -2.17 4.50 6.25
C VAL A 385 -1.45 4.67 4.91
N PRO A 386 -2.04 5.27 3.87
CA PRO A 386 -1.46 5.31 2.52
C PRO A 386 -0.34 6.33 2.37
N VAL A 387 0.45 6.22 1.30
CA VAL A 387 1.62 7.09 1.02
C VAL A 387 1.27 8.59 1.02
N THR A 388 0.09 8.95 0.52
CA THR A 388 -0.50 10.30 0.51
C THR A 388 -0.59 10.94 1.90
N ALA A 389 -1.07 10.20 2.90
CA ALA A 389 -1.18 10.64 4.30
C ALA A 389 0.18 11.15 4.83
N THR A 390 1.23 10.34 4.65
CA THR A 390 2.59 10.73 5.04
C THR A 390 3.13 11.90 4.22
N ARG A 391 2.83 12.01 2.91
CA ARG A 391 3.24 13.18 2.10
C ARG A 391 2.67 14.47 2.67
N TYR A 392 1.38 14.49 2.99
CA TYR A 392 0.72 15.63 3.62
C TYR A 392 1.31 15.96 4.99
N SER A 393 1.47 14.96 5.86
CA SER A 393 2.09 15.13 7.19
C SER A 393 3.53 15.66 7.11
N ILE A 394 4.31 15.28 6.10
CA ILE A 394 5.67 15.81 5.87
C ILE A 394 5.65 17.22 5.29
N ASP A 395 4.77 17.53 4.33
CA ASP A 395 4.61 18.89 3.80
C ASP A 395 4.21 19.88 4.90
N ALA A 396 3.36 19.49 5.85
CA ALA A 396 2.98 20.28 7.02
C ALA A 396 4.16 20.65 7.96
N LEU A 397 5.29 19.93 7.88
CA LEU A 397 6.54 20.30 8.57
C LEU A 397 7.30 21.43 7.86
N LYS A 398 7.01 21.70 6.57
CA LYS A 398 7.63 22.74 5.72
C LYS A 398 9.17 22.69 5.73
N LEU A 399 9.71 21.47 5.67
CA LEU A 399 11.16 21.23 5.69
C LEU A 399 11.80 21.53 4.32
N PRO A 400 12.99 22.17 4.26
CA PRO A 400 13.73 22.33 3.01
C PRO A 400 14.18 20.97 2.45
N THR A 401 13.89 20.72 1.17
CA THR A 401 14.45 19.59 0.41
C THR A 401 15.96 19.75 0.22
N ILE A 402 16.71 18.67 0.45
CA ILE A 402 18.16 18.56 0.27
C ILE A 402 18.49 17.69 -0.95
N ILE A 403 17.73 16.60 -1.14
CA ILE A 403 17.78 15.74 -2.34
C ILE A 403 16.35 15.56 -2.82
N ASN A 404 16.06 16.01 -4.04
CA ASN A 404 14.75 15.86 -4.69
C ASN A 404 14.36 14.38 -4.84
N TRP A 405 13.06 14.10 -4.98
CA TRP A 405 12.51 12.75 -5.21
C TRP A 405 13.32 11.96 -6.24
N TYR A 406 13.75 10.74 -5.87
CA TYR A 406 14.53 9.86 -6.73
C TYR A 406 14.21 8.38 -6.49
N PRO A 407 14.23 7.53 -7.53
CA PRO A 407 14.09 6.09 -7.37
C PRO A 407 15.33 5.48 -6.70
N TRP A 408 15.12 4.52 -5.81
CA TRP A 408 16.18 3.64 -5.27
C TRP A 408 16.00 2.22 -5.81
N TYR A 409 17.10 1.47 -5.87
CA TYR A 409 17.15 0.20 -6.61
C TYR A 409 17.59 -0.97 -5.71
N ASP A 410 16.89 -2.10 -5.83
CA ASP A 410 17.39 -3.41 -5.37
C ASP A 410 17.66 -4.31 -6.58
N ASN A 411 18.83 -4.95 -6.60
CA ASN A 411 19.26 -5.87 -7.67
C ASN A 411 19.05 -5.36 -9.12
N GLY A 412 19.10 -4.03 -9.33
CA GLY A 412 18.93 -3.40 -10.64
C GLY A 412 17.48 -3.24 -11.12
N LYS A 413 16.51 -3.23 -10.19
CA LYS A 413 15.11 -2.83 -10.39
C LYS A 413 14.77 -1.73 -9.41
N VAL A 414 13.85 -0.82 -9.73
CA VAL A 414 13.25 0.09 -8.73
C VAL A 414 12.65 -0.74 -7.60
N GLY A 415 13.07 -0.44 -6.37
CA GLY A 415 12.44 -0.96 -5.15
C GLY A 415 11.49 0.03 -4.49
N GLY A 416 11.54 1.31 -4.89
CA GLY A 416 10.77 2.40 -4.34
C GLY A 416 11.40 3.75 -4.66
N TRP A 417 10.91 4.81 -4.01
CA TRP A 417 11.43 6.17 -4.14
C TRP A 417 11.87 6.74 -2.79
N SER A 418 12.63 7.83 -2.83
CA SER A 418 13.13 8.53 -1.65
C SER A 418 13.24 10.02 -1.89
N GLN A 419 13.04 10.82 -0.84
CA GLN A 419 13.34 12.25 -0.81
C GLN A 419 13.96 12.60 0.55
N VAL A 420 15.02 13.42 0.51
CA VAL A 420 15.76 13.82 1.71
C VAL A 420 15.50 15.28 1.99
N TYR A 421 14.91 15.56 3.15
CA TYR A 421 14.69 16.89 3.69
C TYR A 421 15.74 17.21 4.77
N LYS A 422 15.80 18.47 5.21
CA LYS A 422 16.70 18.89 6.28
C LYS A 422 16.29 18.27 7.63
N GLY A 423 16.90 17.14 7.97
CA GLY A 423 16.71 16.42 9.24
C GLY A 423 15.72 15.23 9.19
N LEU A 424 15.10 14.99 8.04
CA LEU A 424 14.15 13.90 7.81
C LEU A 424 14.40 13.26 6.45
N SER A 425 14.42 11.93 6.38
CA SER A 425 14.43 11.17 5.12
C SER A 425 13.10 10.44 4.97
N PHE A 426 12.49 10.53 3.78
CA PHE A 426 11.27 9.81 3.43
C PHE A 426 11.57 8.75 2.37
N VAL A 427 11.05 7.53 2.55
CA VAL A 427 11.25 6.39 1.64
C VAL A 427 9.95 5.63 1.40
N THR A 428 9.65 5.31 0.15
CA THR A 428 8.55 4.42 -0.26
C THR A 428 9.10 3.08 -0.77
N VAL A 429 8.24 2.07 -0.88
CA VAL A 429 8.56 0.75 -1.45
C VAL A 429 7.48 0.37 -2.45
N THR A 430 7.87 -0.02 -3.67
CA THR A 430 6.95 -0.31 -4.78
C THR A 430 6.44 -1.75 -4.77
N GLY A 431 5.13 -1.92 -4.96
CA GLY A 431 4.57 -3.09 -5.65
C GLY A 431 4.75 -4.45 -5.00
N ALA A 432 4.09 -4.68 -3.87
CA ALA A 432 3.84 -6.02 -3.33
C ALA A 432 2.80 -6.81 -4.18
N GLY A 433 3.08 -7.05 -5.48
CA GLY A 433 2.19 -7.68 -6.48
C GLY A 433 2.88 -7.97 -7.84
N HIS A 434 2.23 -8.67 -8.79
CA HIS A 434 2.88 -9.31 -9.99
C HIS A 434 1.84 -9.86 -11.02
N GLU A 435 1.99 -9.97 -12.36
CA GLU A 435 2.73 -9.31 -13.48
C GLU A 435 2.11 -9.80 -14.84
N SER A 436 2.04 -9.02 -15.93
CA SER A 436 1.97 -9.56 -17.33
C SER A 436 2.31 -8.55 -18.46
N ARG A 437 2.48 -8.99 -19.73
CA ARG A 437 3.17 -8.26 -20.86
C ARG A 437 2.62 -8.50 -22.28
N ILE A 438 2.62 -7.49 -23.18
CA ILE A 438 2.82 -7.54 -24.68
C ILE A 438 3.33 -6.14 -25.22
N PRO A 439 4.10 -6.02 -26.34
CA PRO A 439 4.56 -4.73 -26.92
C PRO A 439 4.23 -4.46 -28.44
N GLY A 440 4.43 -3.20 -28.95
CA GLY A 440 4.01 -2.75 -30.32
C GLY A 440 4.93 -1.82 -31.19
N GLY A 441 4.34 -1.01 -32.11
CA GLY A 441 4.98 0.06 -32.98
C GLY A 441 5.58 -0.32 -34.38
N LYS A 442 5.73 0.52 -35.46
CA LYS A 442 5.17 1.82 -35.96
C LYS A 442 5.04 1.98 -37.55
N LYS A 443 3.85 2.19 -38.21
CA LYS A 443 3.50 2.87 -39.56
C LYS A 443 2.28 2.29 -40.40
N GLY A 444 1.28 3.01 -40.98
CA GLY A 444 0.76 4.39 -40.85
C GLY A 444 0.09 5.03 -42.10
N GLN A 445 -1.18 5.51 -42.05
CA GLN A 445 -1.65 6.75 -42.73
C GLN A 445 -3.08 7.27 -42.37
N ARG A 446 -3.16 8.59 -42.08
CA ARG A 446 -4.22 9.63 -42.22
C ARG A 446 -5.67 9.49 -41.68
N ALA A 447 -6.15 10.64 -41.19
CA ALA A 447 -7.49 10.88 -40.66
C ALA A 447 -8.58 10.92 -41.75
N LEU A 448 -9.23 9.77 -41.93
CA LEU A 448 -10.59 9.64 -42.47
C LEU A 448 -11.45 8.76 -41.53
N VAL A 449 -10.93 8.43 -40.34
CA VAL A 449 -11.16 7.14 -39.65
C VAL A 449 -12.63 6.84 -39.38
N ALA A 450 -13.40 7.73 -38.73
CA ALA A 450 -14.81 7.43 -38.41
C ALA A 450 -15.69 7.36 -39.68
N GLY A 451 -15.48 8.26 -40.65
CA GLY A 451 -16.21 8.26 -41.93
C GLY A 451 -15.81 7.13 -42.89
N ASP A 452 -14.56 6.68 -42.84
CA ASP A 452 -14.07 5.50 -43.55
C ASP A 452 -14.49 4.21 -42.87
N ALA A 453 -14.47 4.14 -41.54
CA ALA A 453 -14.96 3.00 -40.78
C ALA A 453 -16.46 2.79 -41.01
N TYR A 454 -17.26 3.87 -41.06
CA TYR A 454 -18.66 3.78 -41.47
C TYR A 454 -18.82 3.25 -42.90
N ARG A 455 -18.09 3.80 -43.88
CA ARG A 455 -18.14 3.35 -45.28
C ARG A 455 -17.67 1.90 -45.43
N PHE A 456 -16.60 1.51 -44.74
CA PHE A 456 -16.09 0.16 -44.67
C PHE A 456 -17.13 -0.79 -44.08
N LEU A 457 -17.77 -0.42 -42.97
CA LEU A 457 -18.80 -1.23 -42.32
C LEU A 457 -20.01 -1.46 -43.23
N ILE A 458 -20.49 -0.43 -43.95
CA ILE A 458 -21.55 -0.57 -44.94
C ILE A 458 -21.11 -1.50 -46.08
N ASN A 459 -19.96 -1.25 -46.69
CA ASN A 459 -19.41 -2.09 -47.79
C ASN A 459 -19.16 -3.54 -47.35
N TRP A 460 -18.79 -3.76 -46.08
CA TRP A 460 -18.61 -5.08 -45.49
C TRP A 460 -19.94 -5.78 -45.25
N LEU A 461 -20.95 -5.07 -44.71
CA LEU A 461 -22.30 -5.59 -44.53
C LEU A 461 -22.99 -5.89 -45.87
N GLU A 462 -22.67 -5.18 -46.95
CA GLU A 462 -23.11 -5.53 -48.31
C GLU A 462 -22.49 -6.84 -48.82
N ARG A 463 -21.20 -7.07 -48.54
CA ARG A 463 -20.51 -8.33 -48.89
C ARG A 463 -20.89 -9.50 -47.99
N CYS A 464 -21.29 -9.22 -46.74
CA CYS A 464 -21.64 -10.20 -45.73
C CYS A 464 -23.06 -9.95 -45.19
N PRO A 465 -24.10 -10.07 -46.04
CA PRO A 465 -25.47 -9.68 -45.71
C PRO A 465 -26.06 -10.44 -44.52
N GLN A 466 -25.54 -11.62 -44.17
CA GLN A 466 -25.95 -12.42 -43.02
C GLN A 466 -25.70 -11.75 -41.66
N TYR A 467 -24.93 -10.66 -41.61
CA TYR A 467 -24.70 -9.85 -40.41
C TYR A 467 -25.51 -8.54 -40.37
N LYS A 468 -26.24 -8.18 -41.44
CA LYS A 468 -27.16 -7.02 -41.42
C LYS A 468 -28.22 -7.20 -40.33
N HIS A 469 -28.62 -6.09 -39.72
CA HIS A 469 -29.65 -6.03 -38.67
C HIS A 469 -29.36 -6.82 -37.37
N ARG A 470 -28.24 -7.54 -37.26
CA ARG A 470 -27.80 -8.13 -35.99
C ARG A 470 -27.40 -7.03 -35.00
N PRO A 471 -27.62 -7.22 -33.69
CA PRO A 471 -27.09 -6.35 -32.65
C PRO A 471 -25.61 -6.04 -32.89
N PHE A 472 -25.31 -4.76 -33.09
CA PHE A 472 -23.98 -4.27 -33.40
C PHE A 472 -23.48 -3.41 -32.24
N TYR A 473 -22.27 -3.74 -31.77
CA TYR A 473 -21.57 -3.05 -30.71
C TYR A 473 -20.17 -2.66 -31.20
N ILE A 474 -19.62 -1.58 -30.66
CA ILE A 474 -18.25 -1.13 -30.97
C ILE A 474 -17.46 -1.14 -29.66
N ALA A 475 -16.27 -1.74 -29.65
CA ALA A 475 -15.41 -1.77 -28.48
C ALA A 475 -13.97 -1.36 -28.83
N GLY A 476 -13.26 -0.78 -27.88
CA GLY A 476 -11.85 -0.42 -28.01
C GLY A 476 -11.30 0.24 -26.75
N GLU A 477 -9.98 0.42 -26.69
CA GLU A 477 -9.29 0.96 -25.52
C GLU A 477 -8.42 2.18 -25.87
N SER A 478 -7.97 2.92 -24.85
CA SER A 478 -7.02 4.03 -24.98
C SER A 478 -7.57 5.15 -25.87
N TYR A 479 -6.85 5.53 -26.93
CA TYR A 479 -7.29 6.53 -27.91
C TYR A 479 -8.62 6.19 -28.65
N ALA A 480 -9.17 4.99 -28.46
CA ALA A 480 -10.52 4.64 -28.88
C ALA A 480 -11.60 5.58 -28.33
N GLY A 481 -11.37 6.21 -27.17
CA GLY A 481 -12.27 7.21 -26.61
C GLY A 481 -12.55 8.42 -27.52
N HIS A 482 -11.68 8.71 -28.49
CA HIS A 482 -11.95 9.73 -29.52
C HIS A 482 -12.73 9.16 -30.71
N TYR A 483 -12.23 8.11 -31.38
CA TYR A 483 -12.81 7.69 -32.66
C TYR A 483 -14.08 6.83 -32.54
N ILE A 484 -14.31 6.12 -31.42
CA ILE A 484 -15.52 5.32 -31.22
C ILE A 484 -16.77 6.20 -31.03
N PRO A 485 -16.78 7.25 -30.18
CA PRO A 485 -17.94 8.11 -30.08
C PRO A 485 -18.24 8.86 -31.38
N GLU A 486 -17.24 9.31 -32.15
CA GLU A 486 -17.48 9.90 -33.48
C GLU A 486 -18.17 8.92 -34.44
N LEU A 487 -17.66 7.68 -34.55
CA LEU A 487 -18.27 6.63 -35.38
C LEU A 487 -19.69 6.30 -34.89
N SER A 488 -19.88 6.22 -33.57
CA SER A 488 -21.18 5.98 -32.94
C SER A 488 -22.18 7.10 -33.25
N GLN A 489 -21.75 8.36 -33.22
CA GLN A 489 -22.57 9.53 -33.56
C GLN A 489 -22.97 9.51 -35.04
N ILE A 490 -22.05 9.17 -35.95
CA ILE A 490 -22.34 9.02 -37.38
C ILE A 490 -23.40 7.93 -37.61
N ILE A 491 -23.29 6.78 -36.92
CA ILE A 491 -24.26 5.69 -37.04
C ILE A 491 -25.60 6.09 -36.43
N ALA A 492 -25.64 6.63 -35.21
CA ALA A 492 -26.86 7.05 -34.52
C ALA A 492 -27.65 8.09 -35.33
N ARG A 493 -26.97 9.15 -35.83
CA ARG A 493 -27.59 10.18 -36.67
C ARG A 493 -28.14 9.63 -37.99
N ARG A 494 -27.49 8.63 -38.59
CA ARG A 494 -27.95 7.99 -39.84
C ARG A 494 -29.04 6.95 -39.63
N ASN A 495 -29.13 6.37 -38.44
CA ASN A 495 -30.20 5.45 -38.05
C ASN A 495 -31.47 6.19 -37.61
N ASN A 496 -31.36 7.46 -37.19
CA ASN A 496 -32.48 8.26 -36.73
C ASN A 496 -33.60 8.35 -37.79
N GLY A 497 -34.83 8.02 -37.40
CA GLY A 497 -36.00 7.95 -38.29
C GLY A 497 -36.03 6.76 -39.27
N VAL A 498 -35.01 5.89 -39.30
CA VAL A 498 -34.94 4.76 -40.23
C VAL A 498 -35.64 3.53 -39.64
N LYS A 499 -36.76 3.13 -40.24
CA LYS A 499 -37.49 1.91 -39.89
C LYS A 499 -36.73 0.67 -40.42
N ASN A 500 -35.90 0.07 -39.57
CA ASN A 500 -34.95 -1.03 -39.83
C ASN A 500 -33.60 -0.57 -40.44
N PRO A 501 -32.69 0.04 -39.66
CA PRO A 501 -31.36 0.41 -40.14
C PRO A 501 -30.53 -0.83 -40.51
N VAL A 502 -29.63 -0.67 -41.49
CA VAL A 502 -28.69 -1.73 -41.93
C VAL A 502 -27.75 -2.15 -40.79
N ILE A 503 -27.29 -1.16 -40.00
CA ILE A 503 -26.51 -1.36 -38.78
C ILE A 503 -27.49 -1.22 -37.59
N ASN A 504 -27.83 -2.33 -36.95
CA ASN A 504 -28.65 -2.32 -35.73
C ASN A 504 -27.73 -2.02 -34.51
N PHE A 505 -27.34 -0.76 -34.40
CA PHE A 505 -26.39 -0.29 -33.39
C PHE A 505 -27.05 -0.17 -32.02
N ILE A 506 -26.49 -0.88 -31.03
CA ILE A 506 -27.03 -0.94 -29.67
C ILE A 506 -26.20 -0.10 -28.69
N GLY A 507 -24.87 -0.10 -28.83
CA GLY A 507 -23.99 0.51 -27.85
C GLY A 507 -22.51 0.37 -28.11
N PHE A 508 -21.71 0.98 -27.25
CA PHE A 508 -20.26 0.90 -27.29
C PHE A 508 -19.63 0.74 -25.89
N LEU A 509 -18.42 0.19 -25.88
CA LEU A 509 -17.65 -0.16 -24.70
C LEU A 509 -16.22 0.40 -24.82
N LEU A 510 -15.77 1.18 -23.85
CA LEU A 510 -14.48 1.88 -23.88
C LEU A 510 -13.60 1.55 -22.68
N GLY A 511 -12.38 1.06 -22.91
CA GLY A 511 -11.39 0.77 -21.85
C GLY A 511 -10.29 1.82 -21.73
N ASN A 512 -9.95 2.26 -20.52
CA ASN A 512 -8.97 3.30 -20.24
C ASN A 512 -9.00 4.46 -21.26
N PRO A 513 -10.18 5.07 -21.56
CA PRO A 513 -10.31 5.95 -22.71
C PRO A 513 -9.73 7.34 -22.48
N LEU A 514 -9.12 7.92 -23.52
CA LEU A 514 -8.92 9.37 -23.60
C LEU A 514 -10.26 9.99 -24.03
N ILE A 515 -10.82 10.88 -23.23
CA ILE A 515 -12.14 11.51 -23.39
C ILE A 515 -12.02 13.03 -23.48
N ASP A 516 -11.17 13.66 -22.66
CA ASP A 516 -11.07 15.11 -22.55
C ASP A 516 -9.66 15.52 -22.10
N ASP A 517 -8.92 16.23 -22.96
CA ASP A 517 -7.53 16.64 -22.73
C ASP A 517 -7.33 17.26 -21.33
N TYR A 518 -8.29 18.05 -20.82
CA TYR A 518 -8.15 18.72 -19.52
C TYR A 518 -8.36 17.77 -18.34
N HIS A 519 -9.48 17.06 -18.33
CA HIS A 519 -9.84 16.17 -17.23
C HIS A 519 -8.90 14.97 -17.14
N ASP A 520 -8.48 14.45 -18.31
CA ASP A 520 -7.57 13.32 -18.36
C ASP A 520 -6.15 13.70 -17.94
N ASN A 521 -5.64 14.89 -18.33
CA ASN A 521 -4.36 15.40 -17.83
C ASN A 521 -4.36 15.56 -16.30
N ILE A 522 -5.35 16.27 -15.75
CA ILE A 522 -5.42 16.53 -14.30
C ILE A 522 -5.51 15.20 -13.54
N GLY A 523 -6.39 14.28 -13.94
CA GLY A 523 -6.50 12.96 -13.30
C GLY A 523 -5.26 12.10 -13.43
N THR A 524 -4.52 12.22 -14.54
CA THR A 524 -3.25 11.52 -14.74
C THR A 524 -2.17 12.02 -13.79
N TYR A 525 -2.03 13.34 -13.63
CA TYR A 525 -1.03 13.92 -12.71
C TYR A 525 -1.41 13.64 -11.25
N GLU A 526 -2.70 13.64 -10.92
CA GLU A 526 -3.23 13.22 -9.62
C GLU A 526 -2.84 11.79 -9.28
N PHE A 527 -3.04 10.86 -10.22
CA PHE A 527 -2.65 9.46 -10.06
C PHE A 527 -1.13 9.31 -9.86
N TRP A 528 -0.31 9.95 -10.70
CA TRP A 528 1.15 9.88 -10.57
C TRP A 528 1.63 10.39 -9.21
N TRP A 529 1.01 11.45 -8.70
CA TRP A 529 1.36 12.02 -7.41
C TRP A 529 0.84 11.16 -6.24
N SER A 530 -0.41 10.70 -6.27
CA SER A 530 -1.00 9.89 -5.20
C SER A 530 -0.34 8.51 -5.06
N HIS A 531 0.20 7.97 -6.14
CA HIS A 531 0.95 6.70 -6.16
C HIS A 531 2.47 6.87 -5.96
N GLY A 532 2.95 8.09 -5.64
CA GLY A 532 4.37 8.32 -5.35
C GLY A 532 5.33 8.27 -6.55
N LEU A 533 4.81 8.28 -7.79
CA LEU A 533 5.63 8.25 -9.01
C LEU A 533 6.35 9.58 -9.28
N ILE A 534 5.80 10.70 -8.79
CA ILE A 534 6.35 12.06 -8.96
C ILE A 534 6.44 12.87 -7.66
N SER A 535 7.37 13.82 -7.65
CA SER A 535 7.57 14.81 -6.59
C SER A 535 6.44 15.84 -6.51
N ASP A 536 6.28 16.48 -5.35
CA ASP A 536 5.30 17.56 -5.16
C ASP A 536 5.57 18.74 -6.11
N SER A 537 6.86 19.06 -6.31
CA SER A 537 7.30 20.08 -7.27
C SER A 537 6.94 19.75 -8.72
N THR A 538 7.10 18.50 -9.13
CA THR A 538 6.77 18.07 -10.49
C THR A 538 5.25 18.03 -10.69
N TYR A 539 4.48 17.59 -9.70
CA TYR A 539 3.01 17.63 -9.72
C TYR A 539 2.45 19.05 -9.85
N GLU A 540 2.96 20.01 -9.06
CA GLU A 540 2.54 21.41 -9.16
C GLU A 540 2.96 22.07 -10.49
N ASP A 541 4.15 21.76 -11.01
CA ASP A 541 4.56 22.21 -12.35
C ASP A 541 3.65 21.63 -13.45
N LEU A 542 3.28 20.35 -13.39
CA LEU A 542 2.37 19.72 -14.34
C LEU A 542 0.98 20.38 -14.30
N LYS A 543 0.40 20.58 -13.12
CA LYS A 543 -0.89 21.28 -12.93
C LYS A 543 -0.85 22.72 -13.43
N LYS A 544 0.29 23.40 -13.35
CA LYS A 544 0.48 24.77 -13.82
C LYS A 544 0.65 24.86 -15.34
N PHE A 545 1.49 24.00 -15.93
CA PHE A 545 1.94 24.16 -17.33
C PHE A 545 1.24 23.23 -18.33
N CYS A 546 0.74 22.08 -17.90
CA CYS A 546 0.18 21.07 -18.81
C CYS A 546 -1.36 20.96 -18.96
N PRO A 547 -2.25 21.57 -18.16
CA PRO A 547 -3.64 21.11 -18.08
C PRO A 547 -4.40 21.18 -19.41
N ASN A 548 -4.16 22.20 -20.24
CA ASN A 548 -4.84 22.39 -21.52
C ASN A 548 -4.08 21.84 -22.75
N ASN A 549 -2.98 21.11 -22.54
CA ASN A 549 -2.18 20.53 -23.61
C ASN A 549 -2.72 19.18 -24.05
N THR A 550 -2.63 18.88 -25.35
CA THR A 550 -3.08 17.58 -25.86
C THR A 550 -2.08 16.49 -25.49
N PHE A 551 -2.58 15.40 -24.92
CA PHE A 551 -1.80 14.25 -24.41
C PHE A 551 -0.76 13.72 -25.42
N LEU A 552 -1.09 13.76 -26.71
CA LEU A 552 -0.23 13.28 -27.80
C LEU A 552 0.91 14.24 -28.21
N LEU A 553 0.78 15.54 -27.91
CA LEU A 553 1.61 16.65 -28.43
C LEU A 553 1.76 17.80 -27.41
N PRO A 554 2.41 17.56 -26.24
CA PRO A 554 2.69 18.61 -25.27
C PRO A 554 3.60 19.69 -25.86
N ARG A 555 3.38 20.96 -25.47
CA ARG A 555 4.14 22.12 -25.97
C ARG A 555 4.87 22.84 -24.83
N ASN A 556 6.01 23.44 -25.17
CA ASN A 556 6.75 24.39 -24.34
C ASN A 556 7.08 23.83 -22.93
N GLU A 557 6.85 24.63 -21.88
CA GLU A 557 7.22 24.36 -20.48
C GLU A 557 6.64 23.03 -19.95
N CYS A 558 5.45 22.64 -20.42
CA CYS A 558 4.85 21.35 -20.11
C CYS A 558 5.71 20.16 -20.54
N HIS A 559 6.38 20.23 -21.70
CA HIS A 559 7.28 19.15 -22.11
C HIS A 559 8.44 19.00 -21.11
N GLY A 560 8.98 20.11 -20.59
CA GLY A 560 10.00 20.07 -19.55
C GLY A 560 9.50 19.50 -18.21
N ALA A 561 8.24 19.73 -17.84
CA ALA A 561 7.62 19.12 -16.66
C ALA A 561 7.38 17.61 -16.83
N LEU A 562 6.92 17.18 -18.02
CA LEU A 562 6.73 15.77 -18.36
C LEU A 562 8.06 14.99 -18.42
N GLU A 563 9.12 15.57 -19.00
CA GLU A 563 10.45 14.95 -19.00
C GLU A 563 11.00 14.79 -17.56
N ARG A 564 10.71 15.74 -16.64
CA ARG A 564 11.01 15.56 -15.22
C ARG A 564 10.22 14.41 -14.62
N ALA A 565 8.91 14.35 -14.83
CA ALA A 565 8.05 13.26 -14.34
C ALA A 565 8.55 11.89 -14.81
N TYR A 566 8.82 11.72 -16.11
CA TYR A 566 9.35 10.46 -16.64
C TYR A 566 10.77 10.12 -16.14
N SER A 567 11.56 11.10 -15.70
CA SER A 567 12.84 10.84 -15.02
C SER A 567 12.68 10.41 -13.55
N GLU A 568 11.61 10.85 -12.88
CA GLU A 568 11.27 10.46 -11.50
C GLU A 568 10.69 9.04 -11.43
N PHE A 569 10.03 8.57 -12.50
CA PHE A 569 9.47 7.21 -12.62
C PHE A 569 10.50 6.07 -12.46
N GLY A 570 11.78 6.33 -12.72
CA GLY A 570 12.82 5.29 -12.70
C GLY A 570 12.67 4.26 -13.82
N ASP A 571 12.83 2.97 -13.52
CA ASP A 571 12.73 1.90 -14.52
C ASP A 571 11.33 1.27 -14.66
N ILE A 572 10.30 1.74 -13.94
CA ILE A 572 8.95 1.15 -13.85
C ILE A 572 8.20 1.00 -15.19
N ASN A 573 7.19 0.11 -15.22
CA ASN A 573 6.25 0.01 -16.35
C ASN A 573 5.02 0.93 -16.15
N PRO A 574 4.90 2.08 -16.82
CA PRO A 574 3.75 2.97 -16.62
C PRO A 574 2.42 2.42 -17.16
N HIS A 575 2.43 1.37 -18.00
CA HIS A 575 1.20 0.72 -18.44
C HIS A 575 0.62 -0.26 -17.40
N SER A 576 1.36 -0.59 -16.35
CA SER A 576 0.92 -1.38 -15.20
C SER A 576 1.99 -1.23 -14.11
N ILE A 577 1.79 -0.27 -13.19
CA ILE A 577 2.85 0.17 -12.27
C ILE A 577 3.36 -0.94 -11.34
N TYR A 578 2.51 -1.92 -11.03
CA TYR A 578 2.87 -3.09 -10.21
C TYR A 578 3.47 -4.26 -11.02
N SER A 579 3.69 -4.10 -12.33
CA SER A 579 4.35 -5.09 -13.18
C SER A 579 5.84 -4.80 -13.36
N LEU A 580 6.68 -5.84 -13.42
CA LEU A 580 8.11 -5.69 -13.65
C LEU A 580 8.41 -5.03 -15.01
N PRO A 581 9.44 -4.18 -15.07
CA PRO A 581 9.84 -3.55 -16.32
C PRO A 581 10.63 -4.48 -17.25
N CYS A 582 10.52 -4.20 -18.56
CA CYS A 582 11.03 -5.09 -19.61
C CYS A 582 12.51 -4.84 -19.94
N ASN A 583 13.42 -5.21 -19.03
CA ASN A 583 14.87 -5.02 -19.18
C ASN A 583 15.58 -6.00 -20.16
N LYS A 584 14.91 -6.52 -21.20
CA LYS A 584 15.56 -7.31 -22.28
C LYS A 584 14.90 -7.15 -23.66
N THR A 585 15.67 -6.63 -24.61
CA THR A 585 15.44 -6.79 -26.06
C THR A 585 15.71 -8.23 -26.50
N SER A 586 14.70 -9.09 -26.45
CA SER A 586 14.77 -10.37 -27.16
C SER A 586 14.77 -10.10 -28.67
N ASN A 587 15.87 -10.46 -29.36
CA ASN A 587 16.00 -10.35 -30.81
C ASN A 587 15.15 -11.41 -31.54
N LEU A 588 13.83 -11.38 -31.36
CA LEU A 588 12.88 -12.21 -32.09
C LEU A 588 12.63 -11.62 -33.48
N ARG A 589 13.62 -11.76 -34.37
CA ARG A 589 13.44 -11.58 -35.82
C ARG A 589 12.63 -12.74 -36.41
N HIS A 590 11.33 -12.80 -36.09
CA HIS A 590 10.42 -13.66 -36.84
C HIS A 590 10.10 -13.03 -38.20
N ASN A 591 10.80 -13.53 -39.23
CA ASN A 591 10.51 -13.24 -40.64
C ASN A 591 9.20 -13.93 -41.08
N LEU A 592 8.06 -13.45 -40.60
CA LEU A 592 6.74 -13.83 -41.11
C LEU A 592 6.50 -13.17 -42.47
N LYS A 593 7.08 -13.75 -43.53
CA LYS A 593 6.73 -13.45 -44.93
C LYS A 593 5.36 -14.06 -45.27
N HIS A 594 4.28 -13.51 -44.71
CA HIS A 594 2.96 -13.67 -45.30
C HIS A 594 2.77 -12.60 -46.38
N SER A 595 2.56 -13.06 -47.61
CA SER A 595 2.30 -12.20 -48.76
C SER A 595 0.89 -11.61 -48.67
N LEU A 596 0.76 -10.42 -48.08
CA LEU A 596 -0.42 -9.57 -48.30
C LEU A 596 -0.54 -9.26 -49.81
N PRO A 597 -1.76 -9.14 -50.36
CA PRO A 597 -1.96 -8.88 -51.80
C PRO A 597 -1.36 -7.55 -52.31
N THR A 598 -1.03 -6.63 -51.41
CA THR A 598 -0.52 -5.30 -51.70
C THR A 598 0.86 -5.09 -51.08
N ARG A 599 1.82 -4.61 -51.88
CA ARG A 599 3.14 -4.18 -51.40
C ARG A 599 3.01 -2.86 -50.65
N ILE A 600 2.84 -2.93 -49.33
CA ILE A 600 3.00 -1.76 -48.46
C ILE A 600 4.49 -1.36 -48.49
N PRO A 601 4.85 -0.08 -48.71
CA PRO A 601 6.24 0.35 -48.84
C PRO A 601 7.03 0.34 -47.52
N HIS A 602 6.44 -0.14 -46.43
CA HIS A 602 6.95 -0.12 -45.06
C HIS A 602 6.63 -1.49 -44.40
N PRO A 603 7.44 -1.99 -43.44
CA PRO A 603 7.11 -3.22 -42.70
C PRO A 603 5.80 -3.06 -41.90
N TRP A 604 5.07 -4.15 -41.63
CA TRP A 604 3.93 -4.15 -40.70
C TRP A 604 4.38 -4.05 -39.23
N VAL A 605 3.54 -3.42 -38.42
CA VAL A 605 3.95 -2.61 -37.28
C VAL A 605 2.74 -2.12 -36.45
N PRO A 606 2.62 -2.39 -35.14
CA PRO A 606 1.36 -2.09 -34.41
C PRO A 606 0.92 -0.61 -34.31
N CYS A 607 1.78 0.34 -33.89
CA CYS A 607 1.35 1.70 -33.51
C CYS A 607 2.07 2.82 -34.28
N SER A 608 1.45 3.44 -35.28
CA SER A 608 2.12 4.34 -36.23
C SER A 608 2.57 5.71 -35.68
N SER A 609 3.89 5.93 -35.57
CA SER A 609 4.45 7.25 -35.27
C SER A 609 4.29 8.27 -36.40
N ILE A 610 4.29 7.85 -37.68
CA ILE A 610 4.04 8.77 -38.82
C ILE A 610 2.60 9.30 -38.77
N VAL A 611 1.65 8.52 -38.26
CA VAL A 611 0.28 9.00 -38.06
C VAL A 611 0.24 9.90 -36.82
N ARG A 612 0.77 9.44 -35.68
CA ARG A 612 0.78 10.21 -34.44
C ARG A 612 1.43 11.60 -34.58
N SER A 613 2.55 11.73 -35.28
CA SER A 613 3.24 13.01 -35.47
C SER A 613 2.59 13.95 -36.49
N ASN A 614 1.61 13.46 -37.26
CA ASN A 614 0.88 14.23 -38.27
C ASN A 614 -0.63 14.25 -38.01
N TRP A 615 -1.07 13.88 -36.81
CA TRP A 615 -2.47 14.00 -36.38
C TRP A 615 -2.67 15.45 -35.91
N SER A 616 -3.51 16.21 -36.63
CA SER A 616 -3.68 17.66 -36.41
C SER A 616 -5.11 18.08 -36.11
N ASP A 617 -6.05 17.13 -36.18
CA ASP A 617 -7.50 17.31 -36.14
C ASP A 617 -8.17 16.52 -35.00
N SER A 618 -7.41 16.07 -34.00
CA SER A 618 -7.98 15.46 -32.79
C SER A 618 -8.86 16.50 -32.08
N PRO A 619 -10.14 16.20 -31.78
CA PRO A 619 -10.91 17.03 -30.86
C PRO A 619 -10.24 17.02 -29.48
N LYS A 620 -10.35 18.13 -28.74
CA LYS A 620 -9.86 18.22 -27.34
C LYS A 620 -10.78 17.55 -26.33
N SER A 621 -12.05 17.35 -26.69
CA SER A 621 -13.09 16.87 -25.79
C SER A 621 -14.15 16.09 -26.55
N MET A 622 -14.47 14.92 -26.02
CA MET A 622 -15.51 14.02 -26.51
C MET A 622 -16.81 14.15 -25.71
N LEU A 623 -16.80 14.88 -24.58
CA LEU A 623 -17.94 15.08 -23.70
C LEU A 623 -19.23 15.53 -24.41
N PRO A 624 -19.22 16.42 -25.42
CA PRO A 624 -20.43 16.77 -26.17
C PRO A 624 -21.03 15.59 -26.94
N ILE A 625 -20.19 14.70 -27.47
CA ILE A 625 -20.60 13.53 -28.25
C ILE A 625 -21.13 12.43 -27.31
N PHE A 626 -20.50 12.23 -26.15
CA PHE A 626 -21.05 11.38 -25.09
C PHE A 626 -22.45 11.84 -24.67
N LYS A 627 -22.66 13.15 -24.41
CA LYS A 627 -23.98 13.70 -24.06
C LYS A 627 -25.04 13.44 -25.13
N GLU A 628 -24.70 13.58 -26.42
CA GLU A 628 -25.61 13.26 -27.52
C GLU A 628 -25.98 11.76 -27.58
N LEU A 629 -24.99 10.87 -27.46
CA LEU A 629 -25.20 9.42 -27.54
C LEU A 629 -26.01 8.87 -26.36
N ILE A 630 -25.74 9.37 -25.16
CA ILE A 630 -26.49 9.06 -23.94
C ILE A 630 -27.94 9.54 -24.09
N ALA A 631 -28.17 10.77 -24.57
CA ALA A 631 -29.52 11.30 -24.81
C ALA A 631 -30.27 10.55 -25.92
N ALA A 632 -29.55 9.97 -26.89
CA ALA A 632 -30.11 9.10 -27.93
C ALA A 632 -30.41 7.65 -27.44
N GLY A 633 -30.14 7.34 -26.17
CA GLY A 633 -30.39 6.01 -25.59
C GLY A 633 -29.39 4.92 -26.04
N ILE A 634 -28.24 5.31 -26.59
CA ILE A 634 -27.18 4.37 -26.98
C ILE A 634 -26.50 3.83 -25.71
N ARG A 635 -26.45 2.50 -25.56
CA ARG A 635 -25.80 1.86 -24.40
C ARG A 635 -24.33 2.25 -24.36
N THR A 636 -23.95 3.02 -23.34
CA THR A 636 -22.59 3.54 -23.18
C THR A 636 -21.97 2.89 -21.95
N TRP A 637 -20.90 2.12 -22.14
CA TRP A 637 -20.11 1.57 -21.03
C TRP A 637 -18.67 2.05 -21.13
N VAL A 638 -18.12 2.44 -19.99
CA VAL A 638 -16.71 2.80 -19.82
C VAL A 638 -16.10 1.88 -18.78
N PHE A 639 -14.85 1.49 -18.95
CA PHE A 639 -14.11 0.73 -17.94
C PHE A 639 -12.65 1.19 -17.84
N SER A 640 -12.04 0.97 -16.67
CA SER A 640 -10.64 1.32 -16.44
C SER A 640 -9.92 0.26 -15.61
N GLY A 641 -8.62 0.11 -15.84
CA GLY A 641 -7.70 -0.60 -14.95
C GLY A 641 -7.22 0.32 -13.82
N ASP A 642 -7.03 -0.24 -12.64
CA ASP A 642 -6.57 0.50 -11.45
C ASP A 642 -5.06 0.65 -11.31
N ALA A 643 -4.27 -0.05 -12.14
CA ALA A 643 -2.82 0.02 -12.19
C ALA A 643 -2.27 0.76 -13.44
N ASP A 644 -3.15 1.34 -14.27
CA ASP A 644 -2.75 2.09 -15.47
C ASP A 644 -2.32 3.53 -15.13
N ALA A 645 -1.05 3.88 -15.32
CA ALA A 645 -0.58 5.26 -15.19
C ALA A 645 -0.63 6.06 -16.51
N ILE A 646 -1.12 5.49 -17.61
CA ILE A 646 -1.22 6.18 -18.91
C ILE A 646 -2.58 6.88 -19.07
N LEU A 647 -3.68 6.19 -18.80
CA LEU A 647 -5.05 6.75 -18.79
C LEU A 647 -5.82 6.24 -17.55
N PRO A 648 -5.41 6.66 -16.33
CA PRO A 648 -5.88 6.08 -15.08
C PRO A 648 -7.39 6.22 -14.83
N LEU A 649 -7.88 5.43 -13.87
CA LEU A 649 -9.27 5.50 -13.41
C LEU A 649 -9.67 6.91 -12.93
N THR A 650 -8.74 7.71 -12.41
CA THR A 650 -8.93 9.10 -11.95
C THR A 650 -9.23 10.06 -13.10
N ALA A 651 -8.48 9.96 -14.21
CA ALA A 651 -8.75 10.67 -15.46
C ALA A 651 -10.16 10.36 -15.97
N THR A 652 -10.48 9.06 -16.03
CA THR A 652 -11.80 8.58 -16.44
C THR A 652 -12.92 9.09 -15.51
N ARG A 653 -12.70 9.09 -14.18
CA ARG A 653 -13.64 9.65 -13.19
C ARG A 653 -13.91 11.14 -13.42
N TYR A 654 -12.87 11.97 -13.58
CA TYR A 654 -13.06 13.40 -13.84
C TYR A 654 -13.82 13.65 -15.15
N SER A 655 -13.48 12.93 -16.22
CA SER A 655 -14.18 12.99 -17.50
C SER A 655 -15.66 12.59 -17.39
N ILE A 656 -16.00 11.55 -16.62
CA ILE A 656 -17.40 11.15 -16.37
C ILE A 656 -18.14 12.17 -15.48
N ASN A 657 -17.50 12.69 -14.43
CA ASN A 657 -18.09 13.70 -13.54
C ASN A 657 -18.46 14.99 -14.31
N ALA A 658 -17.63 15.40 -15.29
CA ALA A 658 -17.91 16.54 -16.18
C ALA A 658 -19.16 16.35 -17.08
N LEU A 659 -19.67 15.12 -17.21
CA LEU A 659 -20.95 14.87 -17.88
C LEU A 659 -22.15 15.30 -17.02
N GLN A 660 -22.01 15.36 -15.69
CA GLN A 660 -23.06 15.63 -14.70
C GLN A 660 -24.29 14.71 -14.85
N LEU A 661 -24.03 13.40 -14.94
CA LEU A 661 -25.09 12.39 -15.04
C LEU A 661 -25.63 12.03 -13.65
N GLU A 662 -26.93 11.74 -13.58
CA GLU A 662 -27.59 11.31 -12.34
C GLU A 662 -27.26 9.84 -12.04
N THR A 663 -26.73 9.55 -10.85
CA THR A 663 -26.47 8.20 -10.36
C THR A 663 -27.77 7.41 -10.19
N SER A 664 -27.84 6.22 -10.79
CA SER A 664 -28.97 5.28 -10.70
C SER A 664 -28.66 4.09 -9.77
N ILE A 665 -27.41 3.61 -9.76
CA ILE A 665 -26.89 2.66 -8.78
C ILE A 665 -25.55 3.23 -8.29
N SER A 666 -25.43 3.44 -6.97
CA SER A 666 -24.22 3.92 -6.32
C SER A 666 -23.01 3.01 -6.58
N TRP A 667 -21.81 3.55 -6.33
CA TRP A 667 -20.57 2.77 -6.40
C TRP A 667 -20.66 1.51 -5.52
N HIS A 668 -20.28 0.37 -6.06
CA HIS A 668 -20.26 -0.90 -5.34
C HIS A 668 -19.16 -1.82 -5.88
N ALA A 669 -18.55 -2.61 -5.00
CA ALA A 669 -17.68 -3.70 -5.40
C ALA A 669 -18.48 -4.77 -6.16
N TRP A 670 -17.88 -5.32 -7.22
CA TRP A 670 -18.40 -6.47 -7.97
C TRP A 670 -17.47 -7.67 -7.86
N TYR A 671 -18.05 -8.86 -7.98
CA TYR A 671 -17.41 -10.11 -7.61
C TYR A 671 -17.26 -11.04 -8.81
N ASP A 672 -16.18 -11.82 -8.78
CA ASP A 672 -15.89 -12.85 -9.78
C ASP A 672 -16.56 -14.21 -9.44
N ASP A 673 -16.31 -15.21 -10.28
CA ASP A 673 -16.78 -16.59 -10.08
C ASP A 673 -16.12 -17.33 -8.90
N HIS A 674 -15.21 -16.68 -8.17
CA HIS A 674 -14.55 -17.18 -6.96
C HIS A 674 -14.95 -16.36 -5.71
N GLN A 675 -15.95 -15.47 -5.82
CA GLN A 675 -16.40 -14.55 -4.78
C GLN A 675 -15.28 -13.59 -4.28
N GLN A 676 -14.32 -13.29 -5.15
CA GLN A 676 -13.31 -12.25 -4.93
C GLN A 676 -13.72 -10.95 -5.62
N VAL A 677 -13.34 -9.80 -5.06
CA VAL A 677 -13.59 -8.49 -5.68
C VAL A 677 -12.82 -8.41 -7.00
N GLY A 678 -13.55 -8.35 -8.12
CA GLY A 678 -13.01 -8.16 -9.46
C GLY A 678 -12.80 -6.69 -9.82
N GLY A 679 -13.38 -5.78 -9.03
CA GLY A 679 -13.29 -4.33 -9.17
C GLY A 679 -14.56 -3.66 -8.64
N TRP A 680 -14.86 -2.46 -9.12
CA TRP A 680 -16.03 -1.68 -8.70
C TRP A 680 -16.87 -1.18 -9.89
N SER A 681 -18.11 -0.78 -9.63
CA SER A 681 -19.08 -0.38 -10.65
C SER A 681 -20.00 0.74 -10.14
N GLN A 682 -20.31 1.71 -10.99
CA GLN A 682 -21.36 2.71 -10.76
C GLN A 682 -22.19 2.88 -12.03
N VAL A 683 -23.51 2.98 -11.85
CA VAL A 683 -24.45 3.13 -12.97
C VAL A 683 -25.09 4.50 -12.88
N TYR A 684 -24.93 5.30 -13.94
CA TYR A 684 -25.59 6.58 -14.14
C TYR A 684 -26.75 6.41 -15.15
N LYS A 685 -27.62 7.42 -15.26
CA LYS A 685 -28.67 7.44 -16.29
C LYS A 685 -28.06 7.47 -17.71
N GLY A 686 -27.92 6.28 -18.30
CA GLY A 686 -27.44 6.06 -19.67
C GLY A 686 -25.93 5.76 -19.81
N LEU A 687 -25.18 5.69 -18.71
CA LEU A 687 -23.76 5.29 -18.72
C LEU A 687 -23.45 4.34 -17.55
N THR A 688 -22.77 3.23 -17.82
CA THR A 688 -22.18 2.37 -16.77
C THR A 688 -20.67 2.56 -16.75
N TYR A 689 -20.08 2.73 -15.57
CA TYR A 689 -18.64 2.79 -15.36
C TYR A 689 -18.18 1.62 -14.49
N VAL A 690 -17.12 0.92 -14.89
CA VAL A 690 -16.60 -0.27 -14.22
C VAL A 690 -15.07 -0.20 -14.08
N THR A 691 -14.53 -0.34 -12.88
CA THR A 691 -13.08 -0.59 -12.70
C THR A 691 -12.79 -2.09 -12.65
N VAL A 692 -11.58 -2.47 -13.05
CA VAL A 692 -11.08 -3.85 -12.98
C VAL A 692 -9.82 -3.89 -12.11
N LYS A 693 -9.88 -4.70 -11.06
CA LYS A 693 -8.87 -4.78 -10.01
C LYS A 693 -7.56 -5.41 -10.50
N GLY A 694 -6.44 -4.79 -10.18
CA GLY A 694 -5.10 -5.21 -10.60
C GLY A 694 -4.87 -5.16 -12.11
N ALA A 695 -5.58 -4.29 -12.85
CA ALA A 695 -5.49 -4.21 -14.31
C ALA A 695 -4.73 -2.98 -14.79
N GLY A 696 -3.94 -3.13 -15.86
CA GLY A 696 -3.19 -2.05 -16.50
C GLY A 696 -3.93 -1.42 -17.69
N HIS A 697 -3.16 -0.77 -18.57
CA HIS A 697 -3.64 -0.04 -19.74
C HIS A 697 -4.44 -0.88 -20.74
N GLU A 698 -4.08 -2.16 -20.88
CA GLU A 698 -4.77 -3.14 -21.71
C GLU A 698 -5.46 -4.15 -20.79
N VAL A 699 -6.68 -3.87 -20.35
CA VAL A 699 -7.36 -4.67 -19.31
C VAL A 699 -7.56 -6.13 -19.73
N PRO A 700 -7.96 -6.46 -20.99
CA PRO A 700 -8.05 -7.83 -21.47
C PRO A 700 -6.71 -8.57 -21.52
N LEU A 701 -5.59 -7.85 -21.54
CA LEU A 701 -4.26 -8.45 -21.46
C LEU A 701 -3.87 -8.72 -20.00
N SER A 702 -3.99 -7.72 -19.11
CA SER A 702 -3.55 -7.84 -17.72
C SER A 702 -4.47 -8.71 -16.87
N GLN A 703 -5.78 -8.68 -17.12
CA GLN A 703 -6.80 -9.38 -16.33
C GLN A 703 -7.84 -10.06 -17.26
N PRO A 704 -7.43 -11.02 -18.11
CA PRO A 704 -8.28 -11.61 -19.17
C PRO A 704 -9.58 -12.25 -18.65
N ARG A 705 -9.55 -12.87 -17.46
CA ARG A 705 -10.75 -13.47 -16.84
C ARG A 705 -11.76 -12.40 -16.42
N LEU A 706 -11.30 -11.36 -15.72
CA LEU A 706 -12.15 -10.26 -15.23
C LEU A 706 -12.72 -9.45 -16.40
N ALA A 707 -11.90 -9.21 -17.44
CA ALA A 707 -12.33 -8.57 -18.68
C ALA A 707 -13.43 -9.37 -19.42
N LEU A 708 -13.36 -10.70 -19.41
CA LEU A 708 -14.39 -11.56 -20.01
C LEU A 708 -15.73 -11.48 -19.24
N ILE A 709 -15.69 -11.42 -17.91
CA ILE A 709 -16.89 -11.22 -17.08
C ILE A 709 -17.54 -9.87 -17.44
N LEU A 710 -16.76 -8.78 -17.42
CA LEU A 710 -17.21 -7.43 -17.80
C LEU A 710 -17.83 -7.39 -19.20
N PHE A 711 -17.15 -7.96 -20.19
CA PHE A 711 -17.65 -8.01 -21.57
C PHE A 711 -18.96 -8.81 -21.70
N THR A 712 -19.12 -9.88 -20.93
CA THR A 712 -20.36 -10.68 -20.91
C THR A 712 -21.53 -9.88 -20.34
N GLN A 713 -21.33 -9.17 -19.22
CA GLN A 713 -22.35 -8.30 -18.62
C GLN A 713 -22.77 -7.17 -19.56
N PHE A 714 -21.80 -6.52 -20.23
CA PHE A 714 -22.05 -5.49 -21.24
C PHE A 714 -22.95 -5.99 -22.40
N LEU A 715 -22.68 -7.19 -22.92
CA LEU A 715 -23.48 -7.77 -24.01
C LEU A 715 -24.91 -8.08 -23.56
N ASN A 716 -25.07 -8.67 -22.36
CA ASN A 716 -26.36 -9.04 -21.80
C ASN A 716 -27.21 -7.84 -21.33
N ASN A 717 -26.60 -6.66 -21.15
CA ASN A 717 -27.23 -5.49 -20.49
C ASN A 717 -27.52 -5.73 -19.00
N GLU A 718 -26.69 -6.53 -18.35
CA GLU A 718 -26.79 -6.88 -16.93
C GLU A 718 -25.78 -6.04 -16.12
N PRO A 719 -26.09 -5.70 -14.86
CA PRO A 719 -25.13 -5.03 -13.97
C PRO A 719 -23.99 -6.00 -13.61
N MET A 720 -22.84 -5.45 -13.18
CA MET A 720 -21.72 -6.28 -12.71
C MET A 720 -22.15 -7.17 -11.51
N PRO A 721 -21.58 -8.38 -11.34
CA PRO A 721 -22.12 -9.34 -10.38
C PRO A 721 -21.94 -8.88 -8.93
N ALA A 722 -23.03 -8.86 -8.17
CA ALA A 722 -23.00 -8.68 -6.72
C ALA A 722 -22.57 -9.98 -6.02
N LEU A 723 -22.16 -9.87 -4.74
CA LEU A 723 -21.85 -11.03 -3.90
C LEU A 723 -23.11 -11.90 -3.76
N GLN A 724 -22.98 -13.21 -4.04
CA GLN A 724 -24.06 -14.16 -3.82
C GLN A 724 -24.22 -14.42 -2.31
N SER A 725 -25.43 -14.16 -1.80
CA SER A 725 -25.86 -14.37 -0.41
C SER A 725 -26.09 -15.84 -0.07
#